data_AF-A0A1E9JFY6-F1
#
_entry.id   AF-A0A1E9JFY6-F1
#
_cell.length_a   1.000
_cell.length_b   1.000
_cell.length_c   1.000
_cell.angle_alpha   90.00
_cell.angle_beta   90.00
_cell.angle_gamma   90.00
#
_symmetry.space_group_name_H-M   'P 1'
#
loop_
_entity.id
_entity.type
_entity.pdbx_description
1 polymer ?
#
loop_
_entity_poly.entity_id
_entity_poly.type
_entity_poly.pdbx_seq_one_letter_code
_entity_poly.pdbx_strand_id
1 'polypeptide(L)'
;TNPYEDVGNTWNQNTYINNTILSVNGISGNAYGVKLELNSPNFKFINNGSIVVIGDTYNNGIYNTGTIGDIINTGIISVSSSSGSVNGINNYKNTIGDIINTGVIIANSSRYESNGIYQYGGILRDITNTGIINAGGSNTNGYGIYNQREGTGDMQESIMGNITNTGIITSYITPSQYNIGYGIANTGIMGNITNIGIISGSSQHHGYGIYNVGTIRDITNTGIINASSNGGGIYNGNNTIENIINTGIINGSDNHHNYYSFGRYGIYNNSYERNVIKAITNTGVINGSVNAIKNNKDRNGNIGTIATANNYGILANSSNNEVVDGLDIVDSPTTDTNKIVNYGLIIKNKGINEADITAGAGGNHDILFYDTDKNIIGKRNVTIENVVGKNENKDNSFTGNKENHILNAFKNTYKVTGSNNEITGSIINAYGTAVVFEGADKELTLAGTIVNGGLDNSATILGSNEGDTLILQSGKIKYIDNEVEKSVTQNTIVNGSIDMGEGDDILAIGDGTIINGTLNGGIGNNTLNLGISSVTKSNPAESQGINIMHNISNFKDININTNVTLFERTVNTSGKGGELTVTGTEKITIEENGALTLRIDGTNGNSHALSSNIGGTIESNVGKLLLALNGVSDGSEINIGMKLGDGLYGVENTDIEYRDLFTLETTSLLHSVSKNGADSTKVTVTSKSTLPLSSDAPEDVNYEKLNKIYQSMRVVDGVKEFNVDKGEKLSIFLGYLNDIYAGNP
;
A
#
# COMPACT_ATOMS: atom_id res chain seq x y z
N THR A 1 -2.89 -34.44 -17.89
CA THR A 1 -1.48 -34.58 -18.30
C THR A 1 -0.86 -33.20 -18.23
N ASN A 2 0.14 -33.02 -17.38
CA ASN A 2 0.84 -31.76 -17.22
C ASN A 2 1.62 -31.42 -18.51
N PRO A 3 1.37 -30.25 -19.13
CA PRO A 3 2.00 -29.86 -20.38
C PRO A 3 3.48 -29.49 -20.25
N TYR A 4 4.02 -29.34 -19.03
CA TYR A 4 5.38 -28.85 -18.76
C TYR A 4 6.10 -29.60 -17.63
N GLU A 5 5.80 -30.89 -17.45
CA GLU A 5 6.42 -31.75 -16.42
C GLU A 5 7.97 -31.75 -16.53
N ASP A 6 8.50 -31.81 -17.75
CA ASP A 6 9.93 -31.89 -18.04
C ASP A 6 10.74 -30.65 -17.65
N VAL A 7 10.07 -29.52 -17.35
CA VAL A 7 10.71 -28.22 -17.08
C VAL A 7 10.38 -27.65 -15.69
N GLY A 8 9.86 -28.48 -14.78
CA GLY A 8 9.68 -28.11 -13.37
C GLY A 8 8.35 -27.42 -13.03
N ASN A 9 7.28 -27.71 -13.78
CA ASN A 9 5.90 -27.39 -13.37
C ASN A 9 5.22 -28.65 -12.84
N THR A 10 4.23 -28.53 -11.95
CA THR A 10 3.43 -29.68 -11.49
C THR A 10 1.95 -29.47 -11.59
N TRP A 11 1.24 -30.59 -11.67
CA TRP A 11 -0.20 -30.64 -11.59
C TRP A 11 -0.69 -31.80 -10.69
N ASN A 12 -0.79 -31.56 -9.37
CA ASN A 12 -1.48 -32.49 -8.46
C ASN A 12 -2.98 -32.32 -8.57
N GLN A 13 -3.78 -33.39 -8.39
CA GLN A 13 -5.21 -33.30 -8.02
C GLN A 13 -5.94 -32.09 -8.67
N ASN A 14 -6.12 -31.02 -7.89
CA ASN A 14 -6.72 -29.76 -8.26
C ASN A 14 -5.75 -28.58 -8.00
N THR A 15 -4.45 -28.72 -8.21
CA THR A 15 -3.48 -27.64 -8.02
C THR A 15 -2.40 -27.72 -9.08
N TYR A 16 -2.33 -26.69 -9.93
CA TYR A 16 -1.23 -26.49 -10.85
C TYR A 16 -0.28 -25.44 -10.31
N ILE A 17 1.02 -25.71 -10.36
CA ILE A 17 2.04 -24.84 -9.82
C ILE A 17 3.07 -24.56 -10.92
N ASN A 18 3.15 -23.31 -11.35
CA ASN A 18 4.18 -22.81 -12.24
C ASN A 18 5.40 -22.35 -11.44
N ASN A 19 6.56 -22.93 -11.73
CA ASN A 19 7.82 -22.57 -11.08
C ASN A 19 8.99 -22.55 -12.04
N THR A 20 8.67 -22.30 -13.29
CA THR A 20 9.65 -22.07 -14.33
C THR A 20 9.28 -20.79 -15.03
N ILE A 21 10.05 -20.48 -16.07
CA ILE A 21 9.71 -19.42 -17.00
C ILE A 21 8.74 -19.98 -18.03
N LEU A 22 7.46 -19.61 -17.93
CA LEU A 22 6.49 -19.79 -19.00
C LEU A 22 6.54 -18.58 -19.92
N SER A 23 7.31 -18.70 -21.00
CA SER A 23 7.47 -17.61 -21.97
C SER A 23 6.74 -17.87 -23.29
N VAL A 24 6.00 -16.87 -23.77
CA VAL A 24 5.45 -16.85 -25.14
C VAL A 24 5.97 -15.59 -25.83
N ASN A 25 6.70 -15.76 -26.94
CA ASN A 25 7.35 -14.65 -27.65
C ASN A 25 7.03 -14.64 -29.15
N GLY A 26 6.75 -13.45 -29.70
CA GLY A 26 6.80 -13.20 -31.14
C GLY A 26 5.69 -13.83 -31.97
N ILE A 27 4.49 -14.00 -31.38
CA ILE A 27 3.34 -14.54 -32.12
C ILE A 27 2.43 -13.44 -32.68
N SER A 28 1.94 -13.66 -33.89
CA SER A 28 1.03 -12.74 -34.60
C SER A 28 -0.44 -12.85 -34.19
N GLY A 29 -0.78 -13.80 -33.32
CA GLY A 29 -2.13 -14.05 -32.78
C GLY A 29 -2.24 -13.76 -31.28
N ASN A 30 -3.37 -14.15 -30.68
CA ASN A 30 -3.58 -13.99 -29.23
C ASN A 30 -2.57 -14.85 -28.45
N ALA A 31 -1.91 -14.25 -27.47
CA ALA A 31 -0.92 -14.92 -26.63
C ALA A 31 -1.44 -15.16 -25.21
N TYR A 32 -1.14 -16.33 -24.67
CA TYR A 32 -1.49 -16.69 -23.32
C TYR A 32 -0.28 -17.36 -22.69
N GLY A 33 0.20 -16.84 -21.56
CA GLY A 33 1.21 -17.54 -20.76
C GLY A 33 0.61 -18.82 -20.19
N VAL A 34 -0.60 -18.70 -19.63
CA VAL A 34 -1.43 -19.80 -19.16
C VAL A 34 -2.88 -19.54 -19.57
N LYS A 35 -3.54 -20.57 -20.09
CA LYS A 35 -4.99 -20.56 -20.37
C LYS A 35 -5.69 -21.63 -19.54
N LEU A 36 -6.65 -21.21 -18.72
CA LEU A 36 -7.42 -22.05 -17.80
C LEU A 36 -8.87 -22.14 -18.30
N GLU A 37 -9.27 -23.29 -18.83
CA GLU A 37 -10.62 -23.51 -19.40
C GLU A 37 -11.41 -24.58 -18.62
N LEU A 38 -10.91 -24.97 -17.45
CA LEU A 38 -11.42 -26.07 -16.66
C LEU A 38 -12.51 -25.61 -15.68
N ASN A 39 -13.51 -26.47 -15.48
CA ASN A 39 -14.61 -26.23 -14.53
C ASN A 39 -14.41 -27.09 -13.28
N SER A 40 -13.43 -26.73 -12.47
CA SER A 40 -13.13 -27.33 -11.18
C SER A 40 -12.97 -26.22 -10.13
N PRO A 41 -14.00 -25.88 -9.34
CA PRO A 41 -13.93 -24.82 -8.33
C PRO A 41 -12.85 -25.05 -7.26
N ASN A 42 -12.36 -26.28 -7.13
CA ASN A 42 -11.26 -26.63 -6.22
C ASN A 42 -9.88 -26.47 -6.87
N PHE A 43 -9.81 -26.17 -8.17
CA PHE A 43 -8.56 -26.02 -8.88
C PHE A 43 -7.85 -24.73 -8.50
N LYS A 44 -6.64 -24.86 -7.98
CA LYS A 44 -5.78 -23.76 -7.58
C LYS A 44 -4.65 -23.60 -8.59
N PHE A 45 -4.37 -22.37 -8.99
CA PHE A 45 -3.18 -22.06 -9.80
C PHE A 45 -2.19 -21.25 -8.97
N ILE A 46 -0.94 -21.68 -8.92
CA ILE A 46 0.10 -20.99 -8.16
C ILE A 46 1.20 -20.59 -9.13
N ASN A 47 1.42 -19.29 -9.30
CA ASN A 47 2.59 -18.75 -9.97
C ASN A 47 3.66 -18.40 -8.94
N ASN A 48 4.63 -19.28 -8.83
CA ASN A 48 5.82 -19.09 -8.06
C ASN A 48 6.94 -18.52 -8.95
N GLY A 49 6.96 -18.91 -10.23
CA GLY A 49 7.99 -18.53 -11.20
C GLY A 49 7.65 -17.31 -12.03
N SER A 50 8.12 -17.29 -13.28
CA SER A 50 7.93 -16.19 -14.20
C SER A 50 6.97 -16.57 -15.33
N ILE A 51 5.92 -15.80 -15.53
CA ILE A 51 5.06 -15.89 -16.70
C ILE A 51 5.36 -14.66 -17.57
N VAL A 52 5.98 -14.86 -18.72
CA VAL A 52 6.42 -13.79 -19.61
C VAL A 52 5.71 -13.91 -20.96
N VAL A 53 4.92 -12.91 -21.32
CA VAL A 53 4.15 -12.93 -22.57
C VAL A 53 4.48 -11.71 -23.39
N ILE A 54 5.00 -11.92 -24.59
CA ILE A 54 5.34 -10.89 -25.58
C ILE A 54 4.69 -11.29 -26.91
N GLY A 55 3.57 -10.66 -27.25
CA GLY A 55 2.83 -10.92 -28.49
C GLY A 55 2.32 -9.63 -29.13
N ASP A 56 1.77 -9.72 -30.34
CA ASP A 56 1.36 -8.53 -31.09
C ASP A 56 -0.12 -8.14 -30.90
N THR A 57 -0.99 -9.04 -30.45
CA THR A 57 -2.44 -8.79 -30.35
C THR A 57 -2.93 -8.88 -28.91
N TYR A 58 -3.88 -9.75 -28.60
CA TYR A 58 -4.46 -9.89 -27.26
C TYR A 58 -3.63 -10.85 -26.40
N ASN A 59 -2.94 -10.31 -25.40
CA ASN A 59 -1.98 -11.05 -24.60
C ASN A 59 -2.43 -11.16 -23.14
N ASN A 60 -2.29 -12.34 -22.55
CA ASN A 60 -2.66 -12.58 -21.16
C ASN A 60 -1.57 -13.37 -20.47
N GLY A 61 -1.19 -12.98 -19.25
CA GLY A 61 -0.34 -13.80 -18.40
C GLY A 61 -1.08 -15.07 -18.03
N ILE A 62 -2.20 -14.90 -17.32
CA ILE A 62 -3.17 -15.97 -17.03
C ILE A 62 -4.52 -15.56 -17.60
N TYR A 63 -5.11 -16.41 -18.45
CA TYR A 63 -6.44 -16.23 -19.01
C TYR A 63 -7.37 -17.35 -18.56
N ASN A 64 -8.39 -16.99 -17.77
CA ASN A 64 -9.39 -17.91 -17.28
C ASN A 64 -10.71 -17.76 -18.04
N THR A 65 -11.25 -18.88 -18.52
CA THR A 65 -12.60 -19.01 -19.08
C THR A 65 -13.39 -20.15 -18.43
N GLY A 66 -12.90 -20.71 -17.32
CA GLY A 66 -13.56 -21.79 -16.57
C GLY A 66 -13.88 -21.37 -15.13
N THR A 67 -14.53 -22.25 -14.38
CA THR A 67 -14.72 -22.08 -12.93
C THR A 67 -13.56 -22.73 -12.19
N ILE A 68 -12.70 -21.92 -11.58
CA ILE A 68 -11.53 -22.35 -10.81
C ILE A 68 -11.57 -21.81 -9.37
N GLY A 69 -10.75 -22.39 -8.51
CA GLY A 69 -10.42 -21.88 -7.19
C GLY A 69 -9.39 -20.75 -7.26
N ASP A 70 -8.47 -20.72 -6.31
CA ASP A 70 -7.61 -19.54 -6.08
C ASP A 70 -6.48 -19.42 -7.10
N ILE A 71 -6.07 -18.17 -7.35
CA ILE A 71 -4.79 -17.86 -8.00
C ILE A 71 -3.85 -17.24 -6.96
N ILE A 72 -2.69 -17.85 -6.77
CA ILE A 72 -1.64 -17.29 -5.91
C ILE A 72 -0.48 -16.85 -6.79
N ASN A 73 -0.14 -15.57 -6.79
CA ASN A 73 1.06 -15.06 -7.43
C ASN A 73 2.08 -14.61 -6.37
N THR A 74 3.17 -15.35 -6.30
CA THR A 74 4.35 -14.96 -5.51
C THR A 74 5.57 -14.67 -6.37
N GLY A 75 5.54 -15.10 -7.64
CA GLY A 75 6.56 -14.83 -8.64
C GLY A 75 6.27 -13.58 -9.46
N ILE A 76 6.62 -13.65 -10.75
CA ILE A 76 6.47 -12.54 -11.69
C ILE A 76 5.47 -12.93 -12.78
N ILE A 77 4.53 -12.05 -13.07
CA ILE A 77 3.69 -12.11 -14.26
C ILE A 77 3.97 -10.84 -15.06
N SER A 78 4.62 -10.97 -16.21
CA SER A 78 5.01 -9.86 -17.07
C SER A 78 4.42 -10.06 -18.46
N VAL A 79 3.50 -9.17 -18.84
CA VAL A 79 2.74 -9.27 -20.10
C VAL A 79 2.95 -7.99 -20.87
N SER A 80 3.40 -8.11 -22.11
CA SER A 80 3.66 -6.96 -22.96
C SER A 80 3.13 -7.13 -24.38
N SER A 81 2.74 -6.02 -25.00
CA SER A 81 2.31 -5.97 -26.40
C SER A 81 2.71 -4.66 -27.06
N SER A 82 3.09 -4.75 -28.33
CA SER A 82 3.31 -3.57 -29.17
C SER A 82 2.02 -3.09 -29.84
N SER A 83 1.00 -3.95 -29.99
CA SER A 83 -0.18 -3.66 -30.81
C SER A 83 -1.51 -4.30 -30.39
N GLY A 84 -1.67 -4.75 -29.15
CA GLY A 84 -2.96 -5.23 -28.65
C GLY A 84 -3.08 -5.22 -27.13
N SER A 85 -4.26 -5.54 -26.62
CA SER A 85 -4.54 -5.43 -25.19
C SER A 85 -3.76 -6.46 -24.38
N VAL A 86 -3.35 -6.08 -23.17
CA VAL A 86 -2.57 -6.94 -22.27
C VAL A 86 -3.26 -7.09 -20.93
N ASN A 87 -3.26 -8.30 -20.38
CA ASN A 87 -3.79 -8.56 -19.05
C ASN A 87 -2.80 -9.41 -18.25
N GLY A 88 -2.45 -9.01 -17.03
CA GLY A 88 -1.67 -9.86 -16.12
C GLY A 88 -2.46 -11.13 -15.79
N ILE A 89 -3.62 -10.94 -15.13
CA ILE A 89 -4.61 -11.99 -14.89
C ILE A 89 -5.95 -11.54 -15.48
N ASN A 90 -6.57 -12.37 -16.30
CA ASN A 90 -7.85 -12.10 -16.93
C ASN A 90 -8.84 -13.21 -16.63
N ASN A 91 -9.96 -12.88 -15.99
CA ASN A 91 -11.11 -13.76 -15.87
C ASN A 91 -12.21 -13.31 -16.82
N TYR A 92 -12.62 -14.22 -17.68
CA TYR A 92 -13.66 -13.98 -18.67
C TYR A 92 -14.89 -14.81 -18.33
N LYS A 93 -15.93 -14.13 -17.86
CA LYS A 93 -17.31 -14.62 -17.62
C LYS A 93 -17.48 -15.69 -16.54
N ASN A 94 -16.43 -16.30 -16.05
CA ASN A 94 -16.53 -17.43 -15.15
C ASN A 94 -16.02 -17.07 -13.76
N THR A 95 -15.65 -18.08 -12.98
CA THR A 95 -15.32 -17.91 -11.57
C THR A 95 -13.83 -18.12 -11.34
N ILE A 96 -13.21 -17.18 -10.65
CA ILE A 96 -11.97 -17.40 -9.92
C ILE A 96 -12.33 -17.35 -8.43
N GLY A 97 -11.66 -18.16 -7.62
CA GLY A 97 -11.62 -18.00 -6.17
C GLY A 97 -10.93 -16.69 -5.77
N ASP A 98 -10.11 -16.74 -4.73
CA ASP A 98 -9.36 -15.57 -4.28
C ASP A 98 -8.10 -15.36 -5.16
N ILE A 99 -7.66 -14.11 -5.31
CA ILE A 99 -6.34 -13.77 -5.85
C ILE A 99 -5.45 -13.24 -4.72
N ILE A 100 -4.33 -13.92 -4.49
CA ILE A 100 -3.32 -13.51 -3.51
C ILE A 100 -2.06 -13.10 -4.27
N ASN A 101 -1.71 -11.81 -4.26
CA ASN A 101 -0.50 -11.28 -4.88
C ASN A 101 0.50 -10.79 -3.83
N THR A 102 1.59 -11.53 -3.67
CA THR A 102 2.77 -11.09 -2.90
C THR A 102 3.97 -10.84 -3.81
N GLY A 103 3.88 -11.26 -5.08
CA GLY A 103 4.89 -11.06 -6.11
C GLY A 103 4.65 -9.80 -6.93
N VAL A 104 4.98 -9.89 -8.21
CA VAL A 104 4.91 -8.76 -9.15
C VAL A 104 4.01 -9.12 -10.33
N ILE A 105 3.02 -8.28 -10.62
CA ILE A 105 2.18 -8.37 -11.82
C ILE A 105 2.38 -7.07 -12.62
N ILE A 106 2.89 -7.20 -13.84
CA ILE A 106 3.16 -6.09 -14.75
C ILE A 106 2.49 -6.36 -16.09
N ALA A 107 1.64 -5.44 -16.54
CA ALA A 107 0.97 -5.52 -17.84
C ALA A 107 1.23 -4.23 -18.64
N ASN A 108 1.98 -4.30 -19.73
CA ASN A 108 2.42 -3.14 -20.53
C ASN A 108 2.01 -3.21 -22.00
N SER A 109 1.17 -2.29 -22.47
CA SER A 109 0.78 -2.25 -23.89
C SER A 109 1.11 -0.92 -24.55
N SER A 110 1.57 -0.96 -25.80
CA SER A 110 1.96 0.25 -26.54
C SER A 110 0.85 0.89 -27.38
N ARG A 111 -0.33 0.25 -27.48
CA ARG A 111 -1.45 0.73 -28.33
C ARG A 111 -2.87 0.53 -27.80
N TYR A 112 -3.10 -0.51 -27.00
CA TYR A 112 -4.44 -0.91 -26.53
C TYR A 112 -4.44 -1.25 -25.04
N GLU A 113 -5.60 -1.41 -24.43
CA GLU A 113 -5.76 -1.44 -22.97
C GLU A 113 -4.77 -2.38 -22.23
N SER A 114 -4.27 -1.93 -21.07
CA SER A 114 -3.47 -2.75 -20.18
C SER A 114 -4.16 -2.93 -18.83
N ASN A 115 -4.21 -4.17 -18.34
CA ASN A 115 -4.84 -4.49 -17.07
C ASN A 115 -3.90 -5.35 -16.21
N GLY A 116 -3.69 -4.99 -14.94
CA GLY A 116 -2.99 -5.85 -13.99
C GLY A 116 -3.84 -7.09 -13.68
N ILE A 117 -5.03 -6.85 -13.11
CA ILE A 117 -6.07 -7.86 -12.93
C ILE A 117 -7.36 -7.37 -13.61
N TYR A 118 -7.91 -8.20 -14.50
CA TYR A 118 -9.10 -7.90 -15.28
C TYR A 118 -10.19 -8.94 -15.04
N GLN A 119 -11.39 -8.47 -14.75
CA GLN A 119 -12.60 -9.27 -14.62
C GLN A 119 -13.62 -8.79 -15.64
N TYR A 120 -14.11 -9.69 -16.49
CA TYR A 120 -15.14 -9.39 -17.49
C TYR A 120 -16.32 -10.32 -17.33
N GLY A 121 -17.30 -9.93 -16.51
CA GLY A 121 -18.43 -10.79 -16.15
C GLY A 121 -18.03 -11.99 -15.28
N GLY A 122 -18.98 -12.55 -14.56
CA GLY A 122 -18.75 -13.69 -13.67
C GLY A 122 -18.38 -13.26 -12.26
N ILE A 123 -17.60 -14.09 -11.56
CA ILE A 123 -17.27 -13.90 -10.15
C ILE A 123 -15.75 -14.00 -9.97
N LEU A 124 -15.14 -12.99 -9.37
CA LEU A 124 -13.88 -13.15 -8.66
C LEU A 124 -14.15 -12.86 -7.19
N ARG A 125 -13.62 -13.70 -6.30
CA ARG A 125 -13.79 -13.50 -4.86
C ARG A 125 -12.86 -12.39 -4.36
N ASP A 126 -12.05 -12.60 -3.32
CA ASP A 126 -11.28 -11.51 -2.73
C ASP A 126 -9.92 -11.34 -3.41
N ILE A 127 -9.41 -10.10 -3.46
CA ILE A 127 -8.04 -9.79 -3.87
C ILE A 127 -7.26 -9.31 -2.65
N THR A 128 -6.16 -10.00 -2.33
CA THR A 128 -5.18 -9.55 -1.34
C THR A 128 -3.88 -9.19 -2.04
N ASN A 129 -3.49 -7.91 -1.99
CA ASN A 129 -2.26 -7.42 -2.58
C ASN A 129 -1.30 -6.88 -1.51
N THR A 130 -0.19 -7.59 -1.32
CA THR A 130 0.97 -7.13 -0.52
C THR A 130 2.20 -6.88 -1.39
N GLY A 131 2.18 -7.34 -2.65
CA GLY A 131 3.21 -7.10 -3.65
C GLY A 131 2.90 -5.90 -4.56
N ILE A 132 3.24 -6.03 -5.84
CA ILE A 132 3.07 -4.98 -6.85
C ILE A 132 2.10 -5.45 -7.93
N ILE A 133 1.10 -4.64 -8.24
CA ILE A 133 0.23 -4.75 -9.41
C ILE A 133 0.37 -3.46 -10.20
N ASN A 134 0.94 -3.55 -11.39
CA ASN A 134 1.19 -2.39 -12.24
C ASN A 134 0.69 -2.62 -13.67
N ALA A 135 -0.20 -1.75 -14.14
CA ALA A 135 -0.58 -1.69 -15.55
C ALA A 135 0.01 -0.44 -16.19
N GLY A 136 0.72 -0.60 -17.30
CA GLY A 136 1.37 0.51 -17.98
C GLY A 136 1.14 0.49 -19.48
N GLY A 137 1.60 1.52 -20.15
CA GLY A 137 1.53 1.56 -21.60
C GLY A 137 1.79 2.91 -22.26
N SER A 138 1.68 2.90 -23.59
CA SER A 138 1.58 4.09 -24.43
C SER A 138 0.29 4.02 -25.25
N ASN A 139 -0.36 5.16 -25.53
CA ASN A 139 -1.52 5.25 -26.45
C ASN A 139 -2.84 4.58 -26.05
N THR A 140 -3.05 4.21 -24.78
CA THR A 140 -4.32 3.61 -24.35
C THR A 140 -4.57 3.67 -22.83
N ASN A 141 -5.74 3.19 -22.39
CA ASN A 141 -6.09 3.13 -20.97
C ASN A 141 -5.31 2.03 -20.24
N GLY A 142 -4.90 2.32 -19.01
CA GLY A 142 -4.27 1.35 -18.11
C GLY A 142 -5.10 1.20 -16.84
N TYR A 143 -5.16 -0.01 -16.31
CA TYR A 143 -5.95 -0.35 -15.14
C TYR A 143 -5.15 -1.27 -14.20
N GLY A 144 -4.83 -0.83 -12.99
CA GLY A 144 -4.22 -1.72 -12.00
C GLY A 144 -5.14 -2.93 -11.74
N ILE A 145 -6.39 -2.65 -11.37
CA ILE A 145 -7.47 -3.64 -11.26
C ILE A 145 -8.72 -3.12 -11.97
N TYR A 146 -9.37 -3.95 -12.79
CA TYR A 146 -10.59 -3.58 -13.48
C TYR A 146 -11.68 -4.65 -13.36
N ASN A 147 -12.80 -4.28 -12.73
CA ASN A 147 -14.04 -5.05 -12.74
C ASN A 147 -15.01 -4.51 -13.80
N GLN A 148 -15.10 -5.20 -14.93
CA GLN A 148 -15.90 -4.81 -16.07
C GLN A 148 -17.21 -5.61 -16.18
N ARG A 149 -18.35 -4.92 -16.10
CA ARG A 149 -19.64 -5.50 -16.46
C ARG A 149 -19.73 -5.76 -17.96
N GLU A 150 -20.49 -6.79 -18.33
CA GLU A 150 -20.92 -6.99 -19.70
C GLU A 150 -21.94 -5.89 -20.11
N GLY A 151 -22.10 -5.59 -21.41
CA GLY A 151 -22.87 -4.45 -21.93
C GLY A 151 -24.40 -4.49 -21.67
N THR A 152 -25.20 -3.77 -22.46
CA THR A 152 -26.66 -3.70 -22.25
C THR A 152 -27.39 -4.97 -22.73
N GLY A 153 -28.17 -5.63 -21.87
CA GLY A 153 -29.01 -6.80 -22.17
C GLY A 153 -29.20 -7.73 -20.96
N ASP A 154 -29.71 -8.95 -21.16
CA ASP A 154 -29.72 -10.07 -20.18
C ASP A 154 -28.29 -10.65 -20.03
N MET A 155 -27.35 -9.81 -19.64
CA MET A 155 -25.92 -10.11 -19.60
C MET A 155 -25.44 -10.39 -18.18
N GLN A 156 -24.35 -11.14 -18.05
CA GLN A 156 -23.88 -11.64 -16.75
C GLN A 156 -23.29 -10.49 -15.91
N GLU A 157 -23.69 -10.41 -14.64
CA GLU A 157 -23.07 -9.47 -13.70
C GLU A 157 -21.58 -9.80 -13.51
N SER A 158 -20.76 -8.75 -13.30
CA SER A 158 -19.36 -8.91 -12.93
C SER A 158 -19.22 -8.57 -11.45
N ILE A 159 -18.99 -9.59 -10.64
CA ILE A 159 -18.89 -9.50 -9.19
C ILE A 159 -17.43 -9.71 -8.80
N MET A 160 -16.86 -8.71 -8.15
CA MET A 160 -15.55 -8.78 -7.51
C MET A 160 -15.76 -8.68 -5.99
N GLY A 161 -15.11 -9.54 -5.22
CA GLY A 161 -15.13 -9.48 -3.75
C GLY A 161 -14.36 -8.27 -3.20
N ASN A 162 -13.85 -8.43 -1.98
CA ASN A 162 -13.10 -7.39 -1.29
C ASN A 162 -11.69 -7.22 -1.88
N ILE A 163 -11.17 -6.00 -1.87
CA ILE A 163 -9.78 -5.69 -2.21
C ILE A 163 -9.07 -5.21 -0.95
N THR A 164 -8.07 -5.96 -0.49
CA THR A 164 -7.17 -5.54 0.58
C THR A 164 -5.80 -5.22 0.00
N ASN A 165 -5.39 -3.95 0.08
CA ASN A 165 -4.12 -3.46 -0.45
C ASN A 165 -3.21 -2.93 0.67
N THR A 166 -2.10 -3.62 0.90
CA THR A 166 -0.97 -3.15 1.71
C THR A 166 0.30 -2.95 0.89
N GLY A 167 0.30 -3.38 -0.38
CA GLY A 167 1.35 -3.12 -1.35
C GLY A 167 1.02 -1.96 -2.29
N ILE A 168 1.42 -2.10 -3.56
CA ILE A 168 1.26 -1.07 -4.60
C ILE A 168 0.31 -1.55 -5.69
N ILE A 169 -0.75 -0.79 -5.96
CA ILE A 169 -1.62 -0.94 -7.13
C ILE A 169 -1.51 0.33 -7.96
N THR A 170 -0.92 0.23 -9.15
CA THR A 170 -0.69 1.39 -10.01
C THR A 170 -1.14 1.16 -11.43
N SER A 171 -1.56 2.25 -12.06
CA SER A 171 -1.53 2.38 -13.51
C SER A 171 -0.69 3.59 -13.90
N TYR A 172 0.31 3.41 -14.75
CA TYR A 172 1.12 4.51 -15.28
C TYR A 172 1.19 4.49 -16.81
N ILE A 173 0.55 5.48 -17.44
CA ILE A 173 0.54 5.62 -18.89
C ILE A 173 1.50 6.74 -19.33
N THR A 174 2.45 6.37 -20.21
CA THR A 174 3.43 7.29 -20.79
C THR A 174 2.81 8.26 -21.80
N PRO A 175 3.48 9.40 -22.10
CA PRO A 175 2.91 10.48 -22.90
C PRO A 175 2.38 10.10 -24.27
N SER A 176 1.06 10.03 -24.43
CA SER A 176 0.41 10.25 -25.72
C SER A 176 -1.04 10.70 -25.58
N GLN A 177 -1.58 11.27 -26.66
CA GLN A 177 -2.81 12.05 -26.62
C GLN A 177 -4.03 11.18 -26.25
N TYR A 178 -4.74 11.57 -25.19
CA TYR A 178 -6.06 11.07 -24.73
C TYR A 178 -6.18 9.83 -23.82
N ASN A 179 -5.09 9.31 -23.26
CA ASN A 179 -5.15 8.06 -22.48
C ASN A 179 -5.55 8.24 -21.01
N ILE A 180 -6.16 7.22 -20.40
CA ILE A 180 -6.60 7.25 -19.00
C ILE A 180 -5.90 6.18 -18.16
N GLY A 181 -5.34 6.56 -17.01
CA GLY A 181 -4.76 5.62 -16.05
C GLY A 181 -5.68 5.42 -14.86
N TYR A 182 -5.94 4.18 -14.47
CA TYR A 182 -6.81 3.84 -13.34
C TYR A 182 -6.07 2.98 -12.33
N GLY A 183 -6.01 3.38 -11.06
CA GLY A 183 -5.55 2.47 -10.00
C GLY A 183 -6.53 1.29 -9.91
N ILE A 184 -7.79 1.60 -9.62
CA ILE A 184 -8.90 0.64 -9.64
C ILE A 184 -10.06 1.21 -10.47
N ALA A 185 -10.65 0.40 -11.35
CA ALA A 185 -11.87 0.71 -12.06
C ALA A 185 -12.96 -0.33 -11.79
N ASN A 186 -14.20 0.14 -11.64
CA ASN A 186 -15.36 -0.70 -11.43
C ASN A 186 -16.54 -0.24 -12.31
N THR A 187 -17.17 -1.18 -13.01
CA THR A 187 -18.46 -0.98 -13.69
C THR A 187 -19.49 -2.04 -13.29
N GLY A 188 -19.08 -3.06 -12.53
CA GLY A 188 -19.93 -4.13 -11.98
C GLY A 188 -20.19 -3.95 -10.47
N ILE A 189 -20.24 -5.04 -9.72
CA ILE A 189 -20.35 -5.04 -8.26
C ILE A 189 -18.99 -5.36 -7.67
N MET A 190 -18.53 -4.54 -6.73
CA MET A 190 -17.27 -4.72 -6.03
C MET A 190 -17.53 -4.68 -4.51
N GLY A 191 -16.83 -5.54 -3.77
CA GLY A 191 -16.84 -5.55 -2.31
C GLY A 191 -16.20 -4.32 -1.70
N ASN A 192 -15.71 -4.47 -0.46
CA ASN A 192 -14.99 -3.40 0.23
C ASN A 192 -13.59 -3.20 -0.37
N ILE A 193 -13.11 -1.97 -0.42
CA ILE A 193 -11.73 -1.63 -0.73
C ILE A 193 -11.06 -1.12 0.55
N THR A 194 -10.07 -1.85 1.06
CA THR A 194 -9.25 -1.45 2.21
C THR A 194 -7.84 -1.16 1.74
N ASN A 195 -7.42 0.11 1.82
CA ASN A 195 -6.11 0.57 1.37
C ASN A 195 -5.26 1.09 2.54
N ILE A 196 -4.16 0.40 2.82
CA ILE A 196 -3.09 0.84 3.73
C ILE A 196 -1.82 1.18 2.93
N GLY A 197 -1.65 0.57 1.75
CA GLY A 197 -0.57 0.88 0.84
C GLY A 197 -0.90 2.03 -0.12
N ILE A 198 -0.52 1.86 -1.40
CA ILE A 198 -0.68 2.89 -2.43
C ILE A 198 -1.61 2.38 -3.53
N ILE A 199 -2.65 3.15 -3.86
CA ILE A 199 -3.46 3.01 -5.07
C ILE A 199 -3.26 4.27 -5.91
N SER A 200 -2.78 4.13 -7.15
CA SER A 200 -2.62 5.29 -8.02
C SER A 200 -2.97 5.04 -9.49
N GLY A 201 -3.76 5.93 -10.07
CA GLY A 201 -3.93 6.03 -11.51
C GLY A 201 -3.26 7.27 -12.04
N SER A 202 -2.38 7.09 -13.01
CA SER A 202 -1.58 8.15 -13.60
C SER A 202 -1.58 8.10 -15.13
N SER A 203 -1.90 9.24 -15.75
CA SER A 203 -1.74 9.50 -17.18
C SER A 203 -1.59 11.00 -17.45
N GLN A 204 -1.25 11.37 -18.69
CA GLN A 204 -1.23 12.78 -19.10
C GLN A 204 -2.61 13.42 -19.27
N HIS A 205 -3.68 12.63 -19.45
CA HIS A 205 -5.01 13.18 -19.71
C HIS A 205 -5.88 13.09 -18.45
N HIS A 206 -6.21 11.88 -18.00
CA HIS A 206 -6.95 11.62 -16.77
C HIS A 206 -6.30 10.44 -16.04
N GLY A 207 -5.91 10.61 -14.78
CA GLY A 207 -5.45 9.52 -13.93
C GLY A 207 -6.38 9.38 -12.73
N TYR A 208 -7.12 8.30 -12.57
CA TYR A 208 -8.04 8.11 -11.44
C TYR A 208 -7.46 7.14 -10.42
N GLY A 209 -7.49 7.49 -9.13
CA GLY A 209 -7.13 6.54 -8.08
C GLY A 209 -8.13 5.38 -8.06
N ILE A 210 -9.40 5.71 -7.85
CA ILE A 210 -10.54 4.78 -7.94
C ILE A 210 -11.61 5.39 -8.84
N TYR A 211 -12.08 4.64 -9.83
CA TYR A 211 -13.13 5.04 -10.76
C TYR A 211 -14.30 4.06 -10.71
N ASN A 212 -15.48 4.54 -10.33
CA ASN A 212 -16.68 3.74 -10.17
C ASN A 212 -17.81 4.17 -11.13
N VAL A 213 -18.37 3.21 -11.84
CA VAL A 213 -19.56 3.29 -12.71
C VAL A 213 -20.52 2.13 -12.38
N GLY A 214 -20.21 1.37 -11.32
CA GLY A 214 -21.01 0.28 -10.79
C GLY A 214 -21.30 0.48 -9.31
N THR A 215 -21.33 -0.61 -8.54
CA THR A 215 -21.49 -0.56 -7.08
C THR A 215 -20.18 -0.93 -6.41
N ILE A 216 -19.72 -0.10 -5.49
CA ILE A 216 -18.70 -0.44 -4.49
C ILE A 216 -19.40 -0.43 -3.14
N ARG A 217 -19.04 -1.37 -2.25
CA ARG A 217 -19.41 -1.28 -0.83
C ARG A 217 -18.63 -0.13 -0.16
N ASP A 218 -17.75 -0.43 0.78
CA ASP A 218 -17.02 0.57 1.54
C ASP A 218 -15.62 0.80 0.96
N ILE A 219 -15.16 2.04 0.94
CA ILE A 219 -13.76 2.40 0.68
C ILE A 219 -13.18 2.91 2.00
N THR A 220 -12.24 2.14 2.57
CA THR A 220 -11.47 2.54 3.75
C THR A 220 -10.03 2.83 3.34
N ASN A 221 -9.63 4.10 3.43
CA ASN A 221 -8.29 4.55 3.07
C ASN A 221 -7.52 5.03 4.30
N THR A 222 -6.43 4.34 4.61
CA THR A 222 -5.43 4.73 5.62
C THR A 222 -4.07 5.03 4.99
N GLY A 223 -3.82 4.49 3.79
CA GLY A 223 -2.65 4.80 2.96
C GLY A 223 -2.89 5.98 2.03
N ILE A 224 -2.44 5.83 0.77
CA ILE A 224 -2.52 6.88 -0.26
C ILE A 224 -3.39 6.41 -1.43
N ILE A 225 -4.38 7.21 -1.80
CA ILE A 225 -5.11 7.12 -3.07
C ILE A 225 -4.75 8.36 -3.90
N ASN A 226 -4.10 8.16 -5.04
CA ASN A 226 -3.58 9.26 -5.84
C ASN A 226 -4.05 9.22 -7.29
N ALA A 227 -4.46 10.38 -7.78
CA ALA A 227 -4.84 10.64 -9.16
C ALA A 227 -3.96 11.74 -9.76
N SER A 228 -3.67 11.64 -11.06
CA SER A 228 -2.89 12.64 -11.80
C SER A 228 -3.67 13.31 -12.94
N SER A 229 -3.19 14.48 -13.36
CA SER A 229 -3.73 15.27 -14.49
C SER A 229 -5.21 15.62 -14.31
N ASN A 230 -6.10 15.40 -15.28
CA ASN A 230 -7.51 15.69 -15.07
C ASN A 230 -8.23 14.56 -14.30
N GLY A 231 -7.56 13.98 -13.31
CA GLY A 231 -8.02 12.85 -12.54
C GLY A 231 -8.85 13.20 -11.30
N GLY A 232 -9.57 12.21 -10.77
CA GLY A 232 -10.14 12.26 -9.43
C GLY A 232 -9.54 11.18 -8.53
N GLY A 233 -9.25 11.51 -7.27
CA GLY A 233 -8.76 10.53 -6.30
C GLY A 233 -9.76 9.37 -6.18
N ILE A 234 -11.02 9.71 -5.91
CA ILE A 234 -12.17 8.81 -6.03
C ILE A 234 -13.21 9.46 -6.95
N TYR A 235 -13.63 8.76 -8.00
CA TYR A 235 -14.61 9.23 -8.96
C TYR A 235 -15.81 8.29 -9.01
N ASN A 236 -16.98 8.75 -8.56
CA ASN A 236 -18.25 8.05 -8.69
C ASN A 236 -19.04 8.60 -9.89
N GLY A 237 -18.92 7.92 -11.03
CA GLY A 237 -19.50 8.31 -12.31
C GLY A 237 -20.94 7.88 -12.52
N ASN A 238 -21.32 6.69 -12.05
CA ASN A 238 -22.63 6.10 -12.29
C ASN A 238 -22.92 5.04 -11.21
N ASN A 239 -23.94 5.20 -10.36
CA ASN A 239 -24.35 4.29 -9.27
C ASN A 239 -23.65 4.54 -7.91
N THR A 240 -23.45 3.51 -7.09
CA THR A 240 -23.36 3.65 -5.62
C THR A 240 -21.96 3.35 -5.11
N ILE A 241 -21.47 4.20 -4.22
CA ILE A 241 -20.46 3.85 -3.22
C ILE A 241 -21.19 3.87 -1.87
N GLU A 242 -21.01 2.86 -1.02
CA GLU A 242 -21.62 2.91 0.31
C GLU A 242 -20.91 3.97 1.16
N ASN A 243 -19.82 3.62 1.83
CA ASN A 243 -19.11 4.57 2.68
C ASN A 243 -17.70 4.85 2.17
N ILE A 244 -17.26 6.10 2.30
CA ILE A 244 -15.86 6.49 2.12
C ILE A 244 -15.34 6.92 3.49
N ILE A 245 -14.41 6.16 4.05
CA ILE A 245 -13.73 6.44 5.31
C ILE A 245 -12.28 6.75 4.98
N ASN A 246 -11.89 8.02 5.11
CA ASN A 246 -10.54 8.47 4.82
C ASN A 246 -9.83 8.91 6.10
N THR A 247 -8.79 8.18 6.47
CA THR A 247 -7.83 8.55 7.51
C THR A 247 -6.44 8.80 6.92
N GLY A 248 -6.18 8.32 5.71
CA GLY A 248 -4.96 8.59 4.94
C GLY A 248 -5.06 9.83 4.05
N ILE A 249 -4.47 9.73 2.86
CA ILE A 249 -4.44 10.81 1.86
C ILE A 249 -5.24 10.40 0.62
N ILE A 250 -6.16 11.27 0.18
CA ILE A 250 -6.84 11.19 -1.13
C ILE A 250 -6.49 12.44 -1.94
N ASN A 251 -5.83 12.25 -3.07
CA ASN A 251 -5.37 13.33 -3.93
C ASN A 251 -6.00 13.23 -5.33
N GLY A 252 -6.60 14.33 -5.80
CA GLY A 252 -6.89 14.58 -7.21
C GLY A 252 -6.01 15.72 -7.73
N SER A 253 -4.86 15.39 -8.31
CA SER A 253 -3.89 16.41 -8.74
C SER A 253 -4.06 16.77 -10.22
N ASP A 254 -3.93 18.06 -10.57
CA ASP A 254 -3.73 18.50 -11.97
C ASP A 254 -2.25 18.83 -12.20
N ASN A 255 -1.54 17.89 -12.82
CA ASN A 255 -0.13 18.05 -13.20
C ASN A 255 0.02 18.45 -14.69
N HIS A 256 -1.06 18.78 -15.40
CA HIS A 256 -1.04 19.06 -16.84
C HIS A 256 -2.03 20.15 -17.29
N HIS A 257 -1.49 21.30 -17.70
CA HIS A 257 -2.23 22.42 -18.27
C HIS A 257 -2.82 22.12 -19.65
N ASN A 258 -3.93 21.38 -19.74
CA ASN A 258 -4.70 21.21 -20.97
C ASN A 258 -6.13 21.77 -20.86
N TYR A 259 -6.66 22.21 -22.00
CA TYR A 259 -7.85 23.05 -22.16
C TYR A 259 -9.22 22.41 -21.81
N TYR A 260 -9.29 21.11 -21.48
CA TYR A 260 -10.55 20.41 -21.15
C TYR A 260 -10.71 20.20 -19.63
N SER A 261 -11.83 20.63 -19.07
CA SER A 261 -12.04 20.86 -17.63
C SER A 261 -12.86 19.77 -16.92
N PHE A 262 -12.44 18.50 -16.96
CA PHE A 262 -13.15 17.43 -16.25
C PHE A 262 -12.20 16.55 -15.44
N GLY A 263 -12.32 16.61 -14.11
CA GLY A 263 -11.58 15.80 -13.13
C GLY A 263 -10.38 16.54 -12.56
N ARG A 264 -10.47 16.95 -11.29
CA ARG A 264 -9.47 17.72 -10.52
C ARG A 264 -9.76 17.59 -9.01
N TYR A 265 -10.33 16.45 -8.63
CA TYR A 265 -11.14 16.34 -7.42
C TYR A 265 -10.57 15.32 -6.47
N GLY A 266 -10.56 15.60 -5.17
CA GLY A 266 -10.28 14.55 -4.20
C GLY A 266 -11.35 13.45 -4.32
N ILE A 267 -12.62 13.83 -4.16
CA ILE A 267 -13.80 13.00 -4.37
C ILE A 267 -14.75 13.70 -5.35
N TYR A 268 -15.22 12.97 -6.36
CA TYR A 268 -16.22 13.43 -7.30
C TYR A 268 -17.43 12.50 -7.31
N ASN A 269 -18.62 13.04 -7.11
CA ASN A 269 -19.89 12.37 -7.32
C ASN A 269 -20.58 13.01 -8.52
N ASN A 270 -20.87 12.24 -9.57
CA ASN A 270 -21.48 12.77 -10.79
C ASN A 270 -22.99 13.04 -10.56
N SER A 271 -23.60 13.83 -11.44
CA SER A 271 -24.94 14.42 -11.28
C SER A 271 -26.13 13.53 -11.64
N TYR A 272 -25.92 12.26 -12.01
CA TYR A 272 -27.05 11.36 -12.26
C TYR A 272 -27.77 11.08 -10.93
N GLU A 273 -29.09 11.19 -10.87
CA GLU A 273 -29.87 10.99 -9.64
C GLU A 273 -29.64 9.63 -8.95
N ARG A 274 -29.16 8.63 -9.71
CA ARG A 274 -28.80 7.29 -9.20
C ARG A 274 -27.43 7.25 -8.53
N ASN A 275 -26.66 8.34 -8.56
CA ASN A 275 -25.33 8.41 -7.99
C ASN A 275 -25.43 8.71 -6.51
N VAL A 276 -25.10 7.70 -5.71
CA VAL A 276 -25.20 7.76 -4.26
C VAL A 276 -23.84 7.49 -3.65
N ILE A 277 -23.41 8.39 -2.76
CA ILE A 277 -22.43 8.06 -1.74
C ILE A 277 -23.20 8.07 -0.41
N LYS A 278 -23.29 6.93 0.28
CA LYS A 278 -24.09 6.87 1.53
C LYS A 278 -23.44 7.70 2.63
N ALA A 279 -22.12 7.61 2.81
CA ALA A 279 -21.42 8.43 3.79
C ALA A 279 -20.00 8.80 3.35
N ILE A 280 -19.54 9.98 3.76
CA ILE A 280 -18.12 10.37 3.74
C ILE A 280 -17.69 10.73 5.15
N THR A 281 -16.65 10.08 5.66
CA THR A 281 -16.00 10.45 6.92
C THR A 281 -14.53 10.70 6.67
N ASN A 282 -14.09 11.95 6.83
CA ASN A 282 -12.70 12.34 6.65
C ASN A 282 -12.05 12.72 7.97
N THR A 283 -11.03 11.98 8.39
CA THR A 283 -10.10 12.35 9.48
C THR A 283 -8.68 12.60 8.96
N GLY A 284 -8.40 12.26 7.70
CA GLY A 284 -7.13 12.48 7.02
C GLY A 284 -7.16 13.72 6.12
N VAL A 285 -6.53 13.62 4.94
CA VAL A 285 -6.46 14.69 3.95
C VAL A 285 -7.21 14.30 2.67
N ILE A 286 -8.11 15.17 2.21
CA ILE A 286 -8.71 15.11 0.87
C ILE A 286 -8.33 16.39 0.14
N ASN A 287 -7.50 16.26 -0.88
CA ASN A 287 -7.02 17.37 -1.69
C ASN A 287 -7.44 17.17 -3.15
N GLY A 288 -8.01 18.21 -3.77
CA GLY A 288 -8.26 18.22 -5.20
C GLY A 288 -7.80 19.53 -5.82
N SER A 289 -7.16 19.51 -6.99
CA SER A 289 -6.69 20.73 -7.62
C SER A 289 -7.80 21.77 -7.85
N VAL A 290 -9.07 21.35 -7.99
CA VAL A 290 -10.25 22.25 -8.03
C VAL A 290 -11.15 22.15 -6.81
N ASN A 291 -11.64 20.97 -6.44
CA ASN A 291 -12.46 20.77 -5.25
C ASN A 291 -11.92 19.58 -4.47
N ALA A 292 -11.88 19.66 -3.16
CA ALA A 292 -11.68 18.47 -2.34
C ALA A 292 -12.83 17.49 -2.56
N ILE A 293 -14.07 17.99 -2.54
CA ILE A 293 -15.29 17.22 -2.78
C ILE A 293 -16.17 17.98 -3.77
N LYS A 294 -16.63 17.30 -4.83
CA LYS A 294 -17.61 17.82 -5.76
C LYS A 294 -18.78 16.86 -5.91
N ASN A 295 -19.96 17.29 -5.49
CA ASN A 295 -21.22 16.66 -5.84
C ASN A 295 -21.82 17.41 -7.04
N ASN A 296 -21.59 16.87 -8.23
CA ASN A 296 -21.87 17.58 -9.46
C ASN A 296 -23.37 17.83 -9.64
N LYS A 297 -23.71 19.03 -10.11
CA LYS A 297 -25.05 19.41 -10.56
C LYS A 297 -25.08 19.44 -12.08
N ASP A 298 -26.07 18.80 -12.69
CA ASP A 298 -26.26 18.82 -14.15
C ASP A 298 -26.83 20.16 -14.64
N ARG A 299 -26.98 20.30 -15.96
CA ARG A 299 -27.51 21.53 -16.60
C ARG A 299 -28.98 21.81 -16.26
N ASN A 300 -29.73 20.79 -15.84
CA ASN A 300 -31.14 20.90 -15.46
C ASN A 300 -31.30 21.15 -13.96
N GLY A 301 -30.19 21.11 -13.22
CA GLY A 301 -30.15 21.34 -11.79
C GLY A 301 -30.28 20.07 -10.94
N ASN A 302 -30.26 18.89 -11.55
CA ASN A 302 -30.25 17.62 -10.82
C ASN A 302 -28.86 17.39 -10.22
N ILE A 303 -28.82 16.85 -9.02
CA ILE A 303 -27.58 16.62 -8.28
C ILE A 303 -27.59 15.17 -7.75
N GLY A 304 -26.41 14.56 -7.66
CA GLY A 304 -26.26 13.28 -6.98
C GLY A 304 -26.58 13.38 -5.48
N THR A 305 -26.64 12.25 -4.81
CA THR A 305 -26.88 12.19 -3.36
C THR A 305 -25.61 11.83 -2.61
N ILE A 306 -25.23 12.65 -1.64
CA ILE A 306 -24.31 12.29 -0.57
C ILE A 306 -25.12 12.30 0.72
N ALA A 307 -25.40 11.15 1.29
CA ALA A 307 -26.43 11.08 2.34
C ALA A 307 -25.97 11.65 3.68
N THR A 308 -24.71 11.42 4.07
CA THR A 308 -24.05 12.09 5.19
C THR A 308 -22.59 12.38 4.86
N ALA A 309 -22.05 13.50 5.35
CA ALA A 309 -20.63 13.81 5.24
C ALA A 309 -20.12 14.51 6.49
N ASN A 310 -18.96 14.08 6.99
CA ASN A 310 -18.29 14.69 8.14
C ASN A 310 -16.80 14.90 7.82
N ASN A 311 -16.32 16.11 8.07
CA ASN A 311 -14.90 16.43 7.99
C ASN A 311 -14.34 16.77 9.37
N TYR A 312 -13.40 15.96 9.83
CA TYR A 312 -12.58 16.14 11.03
C TYR A 312 -11.11 16.41 10.68
N GLY A 313 -10.70 16.14 9.44
CA GLY A 313 -9.34 16.33 8.93
C GLY A 313 -9.21 17.60 8.06
N ILE A 314 -8.57 17.46 6.90
CA ILE A 314 -8.35 18.58 5.96
C ILE A 314 -9.07 18.32 4.64
N LEU A 315 -9.83 19.32 4.18
CA LEU A 315 -10.31 19.45 2.81
C LEU A 315 -9.54 20.60 2.14
N ALA A 316 -8.86 20.33 1.03
CA ALA A 316 -8.04 21.33 0.37
C ALA A 316 -8.26 21.40 -1.14
N ASN A 317 -8.03 22.59 -1.71
CA ASN A 317 -7.86 22.74 -3.15
C ASN A 317 -6.69 23.63 -3.57
N SER A 318 -6.40 23.60 -4.87
CA SER A 318 -5.34 24.41 -5.50
C SER A 318 -5.87 25.50 -6.44
N SER A 319 -7.14 25.90 -6.29
CA SER A 319 -7.78 26.88 -7.17
C SER A 319 -8.67 27.85 -6.40
N ASN A 320 -9.15 28.90 -7.07
CA ASN A 320 -10.10 29.85 -6.51
C ASN A 320 -11.56 29.33 -6.49
N ASN A 321 -11.80 28.08 -6.87
CA ASN A 321 -13.12 27.45 -6.76
C ASN A 321 -13.45 27.14 -5.29
N GLU A 322 -14.71 26.80 -5.03
CA GLU A 322 -15.10 26.26 -3.74
C GLU A 322 -14.31 24.98 -3.42
N VAL A 323 -13.98 24.75 -2.16
CA VAL A 323 -13.29 23.52 -1.76
C VAL A 323 -14.28 22.35 -1.75
N VAL A 324 -15.50 22.62 -1.32
CA VAL A 324 -16.64 21.71 -1.33
C VAL A 324 -17.71 22.31 -2.23
N ASP A 325 -18.07 21.62 -3.31
CA ASP A 325 -19.08 22.04 -4.28
C ASP A 325 -20.25 21.05 -4.31
N GLY A 326 -21.48 21.56 -4.30
CA GLY A 326 -22.71 20.76 -4.26
C GLY A 326 -23.05 20.14 -2.90
N LEU A 327 -22.42 20.61 -1.82
CA LEU A 327 -22.84 20.33 -0.45
C LEU A 327 -22.84 21.61 0.39
N ASP A 328 -23.86 21.78 1.22
CA ASP A 328 -23.90 22.87 2.20
C ASP A 328 -23.02 22.52 3.40
N ILE A 329 -22.11 23.43 3.78
CA ILE A 329 -21.29 23.28 4.98
C ILE A 329 -22.14 23.68 6.20
N VAL A 330 -22.22 22.81 7.20
CA VAL A 330 -22.93 23.04 8.47
C VAL A 330 -22.00 22.82 9.66
N ASP A 331 -22.41 23.34 10.81
CA ASP A 331 -21.64 23.38 12.07
C ASP A 331 -22.12 22.37 13.13
N SER A 332 -23.18 21.62 12.82
CA SER A 332 -23.84 20.71 13.75
C SER A 332 -24.27 19.41 13.06
N PRO A 333 -24.35 18.28 13.81
CA PRO A 333 -24.71 17.00 13.24
C PRO A 333 -26.06 17.05 12.52
N THR A 334 -26.10 16.49 11.32
CA THR A 334 -27.32 16.43 10.50
C THR A 334 -27.36 15.12 9.70
N THR A 335 -28.57 14.66 9.43
CA THR A 335 -28.85 13.53 8.53
C THR A 335 -29.36 14.00 7.17
N ASP A 336 -29.42 15.32 6.95
CA ASP A 336 -29.86 15.89 5.68
C ASP A 336 -28.84 15.57 4.59
N THR A 337 -29.33 15.15 3.44
CA THR A 337 -28.51 14.84 2.27
C THR A 337 -27.84 16.09 1.71
N ASN A 338 -26.68 15.92 1.08
CA ASN A 338 -25.90 16.98 0.44
C ASN A 338 -25.51 18.09 1.42
N LYS A 339 -25.25 17.71 2.67
CA LYS A 339 -24.62 18.57 3.68
C LYS A 339 -23.34 17.93 4.18
N ILE A 340 -22.39 18.77 4.59
CA ILE A 340 -21.18 18.34 5.26
C ILE A 340 -21.01 19.06 6.59
N VAL A 341 -20.90 18.28 7.67
CA VAL A 341 -20.55 18.82 8.97
C VAL A 341 -19.04 19.03 9.01
N ASN A 342 -18.59 20.27 9.20
CA ASN A 342 -17.17 20.58 9.22
C ASN A 342 -16.67 20.91 10.63
N TYR A 343 -15.76 20.06 11.10
CA TYR A 343 -15.03 20.16 12.36
C TYR A 343 -13.50 20.27 12.17
N GLY A 344 -13.02 20.04 10.95
CA GLY A 344 -11.61 20.16 10.57
C GLY A 344 -11.28 21.47 9.84
N LEU A 345 -10.32 21.42 8.93
CA LEU A 345 -9.91 22.57 8.09
C LEU A 345 -10.47 22.49 6.67
N ILE A 346 -10.84 23.64 6.13
CA ILE A 346 -11.09 23.89 4.72
C ILE A 346 -10.03 24.87 4.21
N ILE A 347 -9.32 24.48 3.15
CA ILE A 347 -8.18 25.22 2.61
C ILE A 347 -8.40 25.47 1.13
N LYS A 348 -8.65 26.72 0.78
CA LYS A 348 -8.87 27.17 -0.60
C LYS A 348 -7.56 27.64 -1.22
N ASN A 349 -7.44 27.60 -2.55
CA ASN A 349 -6.38 28.25 -3.33
C ASN A 349 -4.96 28.03 -2.79
N LYS A 350 -4.61 26.78 -2.42
CA LYS A 350 -3.33 26.44 -1.79
C LYS A 350 -2.99 27.32 -0.58
N GLY A 351 -3.98 27.72 0.22
CA GLY A 351 -3.79 28.58 1.38
C GLY A 351 -2.92 29.81 1.12
N ILE A 352 -2.91 30.36 -0.12
CA ILE A 352 -2.00 31.45 -0.51
C ILE A 352 -2.25 32.65 0.40
N ASN A 353 -3.51 32.92 0.71
CA ASN A 353 -3.90 33.92 1.68
C ASN A 353 -4.46 33.23 2.92
N GLU A 354 -4.28 33.87 4.07
CA GLU A 354 -4.85 33.42 5.34
C GLU A 354 -6.38 33.27 5.28
N ALA A 355 -7.05 34.19 4.59
CA ALA A 355 -8.50 34.16 4.39
C ALA A 355 -8.98 32.96 3.55
N ASP A 356 -8.06 32.25 2.89
CA ASP A 356 -8.38 31.02 2.17
C ASP A 356 -8.45 29.80 3.10
N ILE A 357 -8.08 29.93 4.38
CA ILE A 357 -8.13 28.87 5.38
C ILE A 357 -9.27 29.14 6.35
N THR A 358 -10.10 28.13 6.61
CA THR A 358 -11.23 28.22 7.54
C THR A 358 -11.30 26.98 8.42
N ALA A 359 -11.44 27.18 9.73
CA ALA A 359 -11.68 26.10 10.68
C ALA A 359 -13.18 25.82 10.84
N GLY A 360 -13.51 24.57 11.13
CA GLY A 360 -14.87 24.11 11.44
C GLY A 360 -15.37 24.55 12.81
N ALA A 361 -16.50 23.99 13.23
CA ALA A 361 -17.10 24.32 14.52
C ALA A 361 -16.22 23.83 15.69
N GLY A 362 -15.93 24.71 16.66
CA GLY A 362 -15.20 24.38 17.89
C GLY A 362 -16.10 23.92 19.03
N GLY A 363 -15.51 23.51 20.15
CA GLY A 363 -16.22 23.12 21.37
C GLY A 363 -16.26 21.61 21.60
N ASN A 364 -17.11 21.16 22.53
CA ASN A 364 -17.28 19.74 22.84
C ASN A 364 -18.34 19.14 21.92
N HIS A 365 -17.97 18.08 21.21
CA HIS A 365 -18.84 17.41 20.24
C HIS A 365 -18.75 15.90 20.41
N ASP A 366 -19.82 15.21 19.99
CA ASP A 366 -19.85 13.76 19.92
C ASP A 366 -19.54 13.34 18.47
N ILE A 367 -18.49 12.53 18.26
CA ILE A 367 -18.34 11.75 17.03
C ILE A 367 -19.32 10.58 17.15
N LEU A 368 -20.34 10.57 16.30
CA LEU A 368 -21.45 9.62 16.38
C LEU A 368 -21.20 8.40 15.50
N PHE A 369 -21.56 7.22 16.01
CA PHE A 369 -21.59 5.96 15.28
C PHE A 369 -23.03 5.58 15.03
N TYR A 370 -23.33 5.13 13.81
CA TYR A 370 -24.67 4.80 13.37
C TYR A 370 -24.79 3.31 13.01
N ASP A 371 -25.96 2.71 13.24
CA ASP A 371 -26.30 1.42 12.65
C ASP A 371 -26.73 1.57 11.18
N THR A 372 -27.10 0.44 10.55
CA THR A 372 -27.57 0.39 9.17
C THR A 372 -28.88 1.17 8.92
N ASP A 373 -29.66 1.40 9.98
CA ASP A 373 -30.93 2.15 9.95
C ASP A 373 -30.74 3.62 10.34
N LYS A 374 -29.48 4.08 10.49
CA LYS A 374 -29.07 5.43 10.90
C LYS A 374 -29.43 5.81 12.34
N ASN A 375 -29.66 4.85 13.23
CA ASN A 375 -29.77 5.13 14.67
C ASN A 375 -28.38 5.29 15.28
N ILE A 376 -28.23 6.22 16.21
CA ILE A 376 -26.98 6.39 16.96
C ILE A 376 -26.81 5.18 17.88
N ILE A 377 -25.79 4.38 17.61
CA ILE A 377 -25.43 3.20 18.43
C ILE A 377 -24.23 3.46 19.33
N GLY A 378 -23.50 4.54 19.10
CA GLY A 378 -22.37 4.89 19.96
C GLY A 378 -21.84 6.29 19.71
N LYS A 379 -20.93 6.71 20.58
CA LYS A 379 -20.29 8.02 20.50
C LYS A 379 -18.89 8.06 21.08
N ARG A 380 -18.08 8.96 20.56
CA ARG A 380 -16.79 9.37 21.14
C ARG A 380 -16.81 10.86 21.39
N ASN A 381 -16.68 11.26 22.65
CA ASN A 381 -16.63 12.67 23.02
C ASN A 381 -15.27 13.23 22.60
N VAL A 382 -15.27 14.36 21.88
CA VAL A 382 -14.06 15.06 21.45
C VAL A 382 -14.15 16.55 21.73
N THR A 383 -13.00 17.16 22.05
CA THR A 383 -12.87 18.61 22.21
C THR A 383 -12.23 19.19 20.95
N ILE A 384 -12.90 20.12 20.30
CA ILE A 384 -12.42 20.77 19.09
C ILE A 384 -11.91 22.17 19.45
N GLU A 385 -10.62 22.41 19.21
CA GLU A 385 -9.97 23.69 19.46
C GLU A 385 -9.44 24.27 18.14
N ASN A 386 -9.77 25.53 17.89
CA ASN A 386 -9.39 26.24 16.67
C ASN A 386 -8.56 27.48 17.01
N VAL A 387 -7.41 27.62 16.36
CA VAL A 387 -6.66 28.88 16.32
C VAL A 387 -6.92 29.58 14.99
N VAL A 388 -7.39 30.83 15.07
CA VAL A 388 -7.62 31.72 13.93
C VAL A 388 -6.63 32.90 14.02
N GLY A 389 -6.09 33.36 12.89
CA GLY A 389 -5.17 34.50 12.84
C GLY A 389 -3.73 34.14 12.38
N LYS A 390 -2.96 35.14 11.94
CA LYS A 390 -1.55 35.01 11.54
C LYS A 390 -0.73 34.29 12.61
N ASN A 391 -0.29 33.07 12.31
CA ASN A 391 0.69 32.33 13.13
C ASN A 391 2.08 32.34 12.46
N GLU A 392 2.48 33.48 11.86
CA GLU A 392 3.79 33.63 11.20
C GLU A 392 4.96 33.52 12.20
N ASN A 393 4.76 33.97 13.45
CA ASN A 393 5.78 33.96 14.50
C ASN A 393 5.70 32.75 15.47
N LYS A 394 4.83 31.76 15.19
CA LYS A 394 4.64 30.55 16.02
C LYS A 394 4.03 30.78 17.43
N ASP A 395 3.62 32.00 17.78
CA ASP A 395 3.13 32.38 19.11
C ASP A 395 1.73 31.81 19.48
N ASN A 396 0.91 31.46 18.48
CA ASN A 396 -0.47 30.98 18.68
C ASN A 396 -0.58 29.48 18.39
N SER A 397 0.26 28.64 19.00
CA SER A 397 0.23 27.19 18.80
C SER A 397 -0.25 26.46 20.06
N PHE A 398 -0.88 25.29 19.91
CA PHE A 398 -1.25 24.45 21.05
C PHE A 398 -0.01 23.86 21.72
N THR A 399 -0.07 23.65 23.03
CA THR A 399 1.02 23.07 23.83
C THR A 399 0.46 22.13 24.91
N GLY A 400 1.33 21.33 25.53
CA GLY A 400 0.98 20.44 26.64
C GLY A 400 0.19 19.20 26.21
N ASN A 401 -0.21 18.39 27.18
CA ASN A 401 -0.89 17.11 26.93
C ASN A 401 -2.30 17.31 26.35
N LYS A 402 -2.70 16.43 25.42
CA LYS A 402 -4.02 16.47 24.77
C LYS A 402 -4.58 15.06 24.62
N GLU A 403 -5.84 14.86 24.95
CA GLU A 403 -6.51 13.56 24.80
C GLU A 403 -7.88 13.75 24.15
N ASN A 404 -8.19 12.99 23.09
CA ASN A 404 -9.45 13.10 22.34
C ASN A 404 -9.74 14.53 21.83
N HIS A 405 -8.72 15.22 21.32
CA HIS A 405 -8.87 16.55 20.73
C HIS A 405 -8.86 16.54 19.21
N ILE A 406 -9.50 17.53 18.59
CA ILE A 406 -9.22 17.94 17.22
C ILE A 406 -8.64 19.34 17.28
N LEU A 407 -7.38 19.47 16.90
CA LEU A 407 -6.62 20.71 16.94
C LEU A 407 -6.51 21.24 15.52
N ASN A 408 -7.06 22.43 15.28
CA ASN A 408 -7.02 23.07 13.96
C ASN A 408 -6.24 24.38 14.05
N ALA A 409 -5.22 24.54 13.22
CA ALA A 409 -4.57 25.83 13.03
C ALA A 409 -4.12 26.04 11.58
N PHE A 410 -3.86 27.30 11.22
CA PHE A 410 -3.62 27.67 9.83
C PHE A 410 -2.21 27.36 9.33
N LYS A 411 -1.20 27.22 10.19
CA LYS A 411 0.16 26.90 9.73
C LYS A 411 0.85 25.93 10.66
N ASN A 412 1.15 26.37 11.88
CA ASN A 412 1.71 25.53 12.94
C ASN A 412 0.62 25.26 13.97
N THR A 413 0.28 24.00 14.18
CA THR A 413 -0.84 23.62 15.05
C THR A 413 -0.36 23.31 16.45
N TYR A 414 0.55 22.35 16.59
CA TYR A 414 1.07 21.94 17.88
C TYR A 414 2.55 22.29 18.00
N LYS A 415 2.92 22.94 19.10
CA LYS A 415 4.29 23.33 19.41
C LYS A 415 4.80 22.53 20.60
N VAL A 416 5.90 21.81 20.40
CA VAL A 416 6.55 21.03 21.44
C VAL A 416 7.48 21.94 22.24
N THR A 417 7.07 22.29 23.46
CA THR A 417 7.85 23.15 24.37
C THR A 417 8.32 22.42 25.64
N GLY A 418 7.68 21.30 25.98
CA GLY A 418 8.02 20.43 27.10
C GLY A 418 8.85 19.22 26.68
N SER A 419 9.31 18.45 27.66
CA SER A 419 10.19 17.29 27.46
C SER A 419 9.51 15.97 27.83
N ASN A 420 8.17 15.89 27.75
CA ASN A 420 7.35 14.68 28.06
C ASN A 420 5.87 14.90 27.68
N ASN A 421 5.60 15.63 26.59
CA ASN A 421 4.21 15.86 26.20
C ASN A 421 3.63 14.61 25.52
N GLU A 422 2.37 14.29 25.80
CA GLU A 422 1.66 13.18 25.17
C GLU A 422 0.34 13.66 24.55
N ILE A 423 0.11 13.26 23.30
CA ILE A 423 -1.12 13.50 22.58
C ILE A 423 -1.75 12.16 22.20
N THR A 424 -2.89 11.85 22.81
CA THR A 424 -3.55 10.55 22.67
C THR A 424 -4.91 10.66 21.97
N GLY A 425 -5.16 9.77 21.01
CA GLY A 425 -6.44 9.66 20.32
C GLY A 425 -6.89 10.96 19.63
N SER A 426 -5.96 11.83 19.25
CA SER A 426 -6.34 13.17 18.77
C SER A 426 -6.17 13.29 17.25
N ILE A 427 -6.64 14.38 16.68
CA ILE A 427 -6.41 14.77 15.29
C ILE A 427 -5.73 16.14 15.31
N ILE A 428 -4.61 16.29 14.61
CA ILE A 428 -3.87 17.54 14.48
C ILE A 428 -3.91 17.95 13.01
N ASN A 429 -4.52 19.10 12.71
CA ASN A 429 -4.67 19.61 11.35
C ASN A 429 -3.93 20.93 11.18
N ALA A 430 -3.07 21.00 10.18
CA ALA A 430 -2.39 22.21 9.73
C ALA A 430 -2.40 22.33 8.21
N TYR A 431 -2.38 23.55 7.67
CA TYR A 431 -2.03 23.74 6.26
C TYR A 431 -0.53 23.47 6.02
N GLY A 432 0.32 24.08 6.85
CA GLY A 432 1.77 23.85 6.88
C GLY A 432 2.12 22.71 7.83
N THR A 433 3.10 22.94 8.69
CA THR A 433 3.59 21.94 9.66
C THR A 433 2.59 21.71 10.80
N ALA A 434 2.11 20.49 10.97
CA ALA A 434 1.17 20.15 12.03
C ALA A 434 1.82 20.15 13.43
N VAL A 435 3.04 19.64 13.53
CA VAL A 435 3.80 19.57 14.79
C VAL A 435 5.18 20.19 14.58
N VAL A 436 5.53 21.19 15.39
CA VAL A 436 6.81 21.87 15.35
C VAL A 436 7.50 21.79 16.72
N PHE A 437 8.78 21.40 16.73
CA PHE A 437 9.61 21.42 17.92
C PHE A 437 10.30 22.79 18.07
N GLU A 438 10.48 23.25 19.32
CA GLU A 438 11.20 24.48 19.61
C GLU A 438 12.01 24.42 20.92
N GLY A 439 13.29 24.76 20.80
CA GLY A 439 14.26 24.73 21.89
C GLY A 439 14.90 23.35 22.03
N ALA A 440 15.88 23.23 22.93
CA ALA A 440 16.63 21.99 23.11
C ALA A 440 15.87 20.91 23.88
N ASP A 441 16.19 19.66 23.56
CA ASP A 441 15.85 18.44 24.31
C ASP A 441 14.34 18.31 24.55
N LYS A 442 13.56 18.47 23.48
CA LYS A 442 12.10 18.37 23.52
C LYS A 442 11.64 16.97 23.16
N GLU A 443 10.54 16.56 23.78
CA GLU A 443 9.99 15.21 23.60
C GLU A 443 8.48 15.27 23.43
N LEU A 444 8.00 14.54 22.43
CA LEU A 444 6.59 14.36 22.14
C LEU A 444 6.26 12.89 21.85
N THR A 445 5.25 12.38 22.53
CA THR A 445 4.59 11.11 22.20
C THR A 445 3.24 11.34 21.52
N LEU A 446 3.03 10.71 20.37
CA LEU A 446 1.76 10.66 19.65
C LEU A 446 1.21 9.22 19.69
N ALA A 447 0.11 9.04 20.43
CA ALA A 447 -0.49 7.72 20.68
C ALA A 447 -1.91 7.60 20.10
N GLY A 448 -2.10 6.79 19.06
CA GLY A 448 -3.38 6.70 18.33
C GLY A 448 -3.83 8.03 17.74
N THR A 449 -2.88 8.89 17.37
CA THR A 449 -3.13 10.27 16.91
C THR A 449 -2.97 10.36 15.40
N ILE A 450 -3.84 11.12 14.74
CA ILE A 450 -3.79 11.38 13.30
C ILE A 450 -3.22 12.79 13.08
N VAL A 451 -2.17 12.91 12.28
CA VAL A 451 -1.47 14.18 12.03
C VAL A 451 -1.55 14.51 10.55
N ASN A 452 -2.16 15.66 10.24
CA ASN A 452 -2.39 16.15 8.88
C ASN A 452 -1.70 17.50 8.68
N GLY A 453 -0.81 17.59 7.72
CA GLY A 453 -0.07 18.82 7.40
C GLY A 453 0.83 18.67 6.19
N GLY A 454 1.62 19.70 5.87
CA GLY A 454 2.58 19.70 4.77
C GLY A 454 1.99 20.00 3.40
N LEU A 455 0.79 20.59 3.33
CA LEU A 455 0.15 20.93 2.06
C LEU A 455 0.83 22.10 1.33
N ASP A 456 1.61 22.93 2.05
CA ASP A 456 2.48 23.97 1.49
C ASP A 456 3.88 23.46 1.07
N ASN A 457 4.07 22.14 1.05
CA ASN A 457 5.34 21.42 0.87
C ASN A 457 6.32 21.54 2.04
N SER A 458 5.88 22.02 3.21
CA SER A 458 6.62 21.81 4.45
C SER A 458 6.52 20.36 4.92
N ALA A 459 7.38 19.96 5.85
CA ALA A 459 7.20 18.72 6.58
C ALA A 459 5.93 18.80 7.45
N THR A 460 5.20 17.69 7.55
CA THR A 460 4.03 17.56 8.43
C THR A 460 4.46 17.63 9.89
N ILE A 461 5.61 17.06 10.21
CA ILE A 461 6.26 17.18 11.51
C ILE A 461 7.68 17.71 11.28
N LEU A 462 8.03 18.78 11.97
CA LEU A 462 9.33 19.45 11.84
C LEU A 462 10.01 19.54 13.22
N GLY A 463 11.21 18.98 13.32
CA GLY A 463 12.08 19.17 14.49
C GLY A 463 12.67 20.58 14.55
N SER A 464 13.48 20.81 15.57
CA SER A 464 14.07 22.09 15.91
C SER A 464 15.48 22.21 15.32
N ASN A 465 16.32 23.03 15.94
CA ASN A 465 17.74 23.15 15.58
C ASN A 465 18.65 22.48 16.64
N GLU A 466 18.05 21.77 17.58
CA GLU A 466 18.66 21.11 18.71
C GLU A 466 18.04 19.70 18.81
N GLY A 467 18.65 18.79 19.56
CA GLY A 467 18.17 17.40 19.62
C GLY A 467 16.73 17.27 20.14
N ASP A 468 15.89 16.58 19.37
CA ASP A 468 14.49 16.31 19.65
C ASP A 468 14.17 14.82 19.68
N THR A 469 13.16 14.44 20.46
CA THR A 469 12.63 13.07 20.50
C THR A 469 11.17 13.03 20.11
N LEU A 470 10.85 12.31 19.02
CA LEU A 470 9.48 12.05 18.57
C LEU A 470 9.16 10.57 18.70
N ILE A 471 8.09 10.25 19.42
CA ILE A 471 7.63 8.88 19.66
C ILE A 471 6.24 8.71 19.03
N LEU A 472 6.12 7.75 18.11
CA LEU A 472 4.86 7.40 17.44
C LEU A 472 4.44 5.98 17.84
N GLN A 473 3.23 5.81 18.35
CA GLN A 473 2.73 4.49 18.74
C GLN A 473 1.20 4.40 18.62
N SER A 474 0.65 3.20 18.55
CA SER A 474 -0.79 3.03 18.72
C SER A 474 -1.27 3.48 20.11
N GLY A 475 -2.53 3.92 20.19
CA GLY A 475 -3.13 4.46 21.41
C GLY A 475 -4.50 3.86 21.69
N LYS A 476 -4.83 3.68 22.97
CA LYS A 476 -6.13 3.14 23.38
C LYS A 476 -7.15 4.28 23.47
N ILE A 477 -8.20 4.22 22.65
CA ILE A 477 -9.28 5.22 22.66
C ILE A 477 -10.53 4.64 23.31
N LYS A 478 -11.22 5.47 24.09
CA LYS A 478 -12.49 5.12 24.73
C LYS A 478 -13.67 5.65 23.92
N TYR A 479 -14.75 4.89 23.89
CA TYR A 479 -16.00 5.27 23.26
C TYR A 479 -17.18 4.62 23.97
N ILE A 480 -18.38 5.15 23.78
CA ILE A 480 -19.62 4.58 24.29
C ILE A 480 -20.28 3.83 23.14
N ASP A 481 -20.71 2.61 23.38
CA ASP A 481 -21.46 1.77 22.44
C ASP A 481 -22.64 1.13 23.17
N ASN A 482 -23.85 1.47 22.75
CA ASN A 482 -25.10 1.08 23.40
C ASN A 482 -25.06 1.36 24.91
N GLU A 483 -24.66 2.59 25.27
CA GLU A 483 -24.49 3.07 26.65
C GLU A 483 -23.38 2.39 27.47
N VAL A 484 -22.55 1.53 26.85
CA VAL A 484 -21.42 0.85 27.50
C VAL A 484 -20.10 1.49 27.07
N GLU A 485 -19.25 1.90 28.03
CA GLU A 485 -17.88 2.31 27.72
C GLU A 485 -17.08 1.11 27.21
N LYS A 486 -16.56 1.25 25.99
CA LYS A 486 -15.65 0.33 25.33
C LYS A 486 -14.36 1.04 25.01
N SER A 487 -13.35 0.26 24.65
CA SER A 487 -12.09 0.79 24.18
C SER A 487 -11.59 0.00 22.98
N VAL A 488 -11.00 0.70 22.02
CA VAL A 488 -10.33 0.12 20.86
C VAL A 488 -8.93 0.69 20.77
N THR A 489 -7.99 -0.07 20.23
CA THR A 489 -6.66 0.47 19.90
C THR A 489 -6.71 1.14 18.54
N GLN A 490 -6.36 2.41 18.50
CA GLN A 490 -6.26 3.24 17.31
C GLN A 490 -4.79 3.34 16.87
N ASN A 491 -4.55 3.24 15.57
CA ASN A 491 -3.23 3.45 14.99
C ASN A 491 -2.85 4.94 14.98
N THR A 492 -1.57 5.26 15.14
CA THR A 492 -1.03 6.60 14.87
C THR A 492 -0.74 6.74 13.39
N ILE A 493 -1.18 7.86 12.80
CA ILE A 493 -1.11 8.06 11.35
C ILE A 493 -0.53 9.45 11.07
N VAL A 494 0.55 9.51 10.31
CA VAL A 494 1.15 10.78 9.86
C VAL A 494 0.94 10.91 8.36
N ASN A 495 0.10 11.87 7.97
CA ASN A 495 -0.26 12.16 6.59
C ASN A 495 0.69 13.20 5.98
N GLY A 496 1.93 12.76 5.74
CA GLY A 496 2.98 13.49 5.05
C GLY A 496 4.35 13.22 5.65
N SER A 497 5.33 14.04 5.28
CA SER A 497 6.74 13.79 5.62
C SER A 497 7.08 14.23 7.05
N ILE A 498 8.06 13.55 7.64
CA ILE A 498 8.70 13.92 8.91
C ILE A 498 10.12 14.40 8.59
N ASP A 499 10.48 15.57 9.09
CA ASP A 499 11.83 16.12 9.03
C ASP A 499 12.27 16.50 10.45
N MET A 500 13.29 15.85 10.98
CA MET A 500 13.75 16.11 12.36
C MET A 500 14.63 17.37 12.48
N GLY A 501 15.00 18.03 11.38
CA GLY A 501 15.63 19.35 11.45
C GLY A 501 17.14 19.30 11.68
N GLU A 502 17.67 20.09 12.62
CA GLU A 502 19.08 20.01 13.04
C GLU A 502 19.16 19.51 14.47
N GLY A 503 20.29 18.91 14.85
CA GLY A 503 20.48 18.36 16.18
C GLY A 503 20.70 16.85 16.11
N ASP A 504 20.96 16.25 17.27
CA ASP A 504 21.07 14.79 17.38
C ASP A 504 19.69 14.25 17.79
N ASP A 505 18.85 13.96 16.79
CA ASP A 505 17.44 13.63 17.00
C ASP A 505 17.16 12.14 17.16
N ILE A 506 16.03 11.83 17.81
CA ILE A 506 15.50 10.47 17.95
C ILE A 506 14.07 10.42 17.41
N LEU A 507 13.86 9.63 16.35
CA LEU A 507 12.54 9.24 15.89
C LEU A 507 12.27 7.79 16.30
N ALA A 508 11.28 7.56 17.15
CA ALA A 508 10.84 6.23 17.56
C ALA A 508 9.47 5.88 16.98
N ILE A 509 9.36 4.74 16.31
CA ILE A 509 8.14 4.24 15.66
C ILE A 509 7.80 2.88 16.27
N GLY A 510 6.69 2.82 16.99
CA GLY A 510 6.12 1.60 17.56
C GLY A 510 5.03 0.98 16.69
N ASP A 511 4.54 -0.17 17.14
CA ASP A 511 3.47 -0.92 16.48
C ASP A 511 2.18 -0.08 16.31
N GLY A 512 1.52 -0.30 15.16
CA GLY A 512 0.30 0.43 14.81
C GLY A 512 0.57 1.88 14.40
N THR A 513 1.74 2.16 13.82
CA THR A 513 2.06 3.45 13.20
C THR A 513 2.07 3.33 11.69
N ILE A 514 1.48 4.31 11.00
CA ILE A 514 1.45 4.42 9.53
C ILE A 514 1.93 5.81 9.14
N ILE A 515 2.88 5.89 8.20
CA ILE A 515 3.45 7.16 7.75
C ILE A 515 3.33 7.23 6.24
N ASN A 516 2.54 8.19 5.77
CA ASN A 516 2.23 8.41 4.35
C ASN A 516 3.17 9.47 3.74
N GLY A 517 4.46 9.41 4.07
CA GLY A 517 5.46 10.37 3.63
C GLY A 517 6.89 9.92 3.92
N THR A 518 7.85 10.75 3.51
CA THR A 518 9.28 10.46 3.68
C THR A 518 9.72 10.69 5.12
N LEU A 519 10.78 9.98 5.53
CA LEU A 519 11.44 10.18 6.82
C LEU A 519 12.79 10.84 6.58
N ASN A 520 13.00 12.02 7.14
CA ASN A 520 14.28 12.73 7.08
C ASN A 520 14.77 13.02 8.51
N GLY A 521 15.95 12.52 8.86
CA GLY A 521 16.61 12.88 10.12
C GLY A 521 17.19 14.28 10.13
N GLY A 522 17.41 14.88 8.95
CA GLY A 522 18.01 16.22 8.87
C GLY A 522 19.51 16.22 9.21
N ILE A 523 20.03 17.29 9.82
CA ILE A 523 21.46 17.49 10.05
C ILE A 523 21.82 17.12 11.50
N GLY A 524 22.62 16.07 11.66
CA GLY A 524 23.19 15.67 12.95
C GLY A 524 23.37 14.16 13.03
N ASN A 525 23.56 13.65 14.24
CA ASN A 525 23.70 12.21 14.52
C ASN A 525 22.35 11.60 14.89
N ASN A 526 21.45 11.58 13.91
CA ASN A 526 20.06 11.20 14.12
C ASN A 526 19.89 9.68 14.22
N THR A 527 18.98 9.26 15.10
CA THR A 527 18.62 7.87 15.37
C THR A 527 17.16 7.58 14.99
N LEU A 528 16.94 6.53 14.21
CA LEU A 528 15.60 5.98 13.91
C LEU A 528 15.41 4.65 14.65
N ASN A 529 14.53 4.62 15.64
CA ASN A 529 14.17 3.41 16.39
C ASN A 529 12.86 2.82 15.85
N LEU A 530 12.91 1.63 15.26
CA LEU A 530 11.76 0.90 14.74
C LEU A 530 11.44 -0.27 15.68
N GLY A 531 10.25 -0.28 16.29
CA GLY A 531 9.79 -1.36 17.17
C GLY A 531 9.89 -1.11 18.66
N ILE A 532 9.58 0.11 19.13
CA ILE A 532 9.38 0.35 20.56
C ILE A 532 8.10 -0.35 21.06
N SER A 533 8.12 -0.86 22.30
CA SER A 533 6.99 -1.58 22.93
C SER A 533 5.74 -0.70 22.97
N SER A 534 4.70 -1.06 22.20
CA SER A 534 3.37 -0.46 22.36
C SER A 534 2.74 -0.90 23.69
N VAL A 535 1.93 -0.04 24.31
CA VAL A 535 1.14 -0.43 25.51
C VAL A 535 0.03 -1.45 25.19
N THR A 536 -0.30 -1.67 23.92
CA THR A 536 -1.31 -2.64 23.46
C THR A 536 -1.09 -3.04 21.99
N LYS A 537 -1.04 -4.35 21.69
CA LYS A 537 -0.95 -4.88 20.31
C LYS A 537 -2.32 -4.75 19.60
N SER A 538 -2.42 -3.94 18.53
CA SER A 538 -3.68 -3.66 17.81
C SER A 538 -3.93 -4.50 16.56
N ASN A 539 -2.90 -5.13 16.01
CA ASN A 539 -2.94 -5.79 14.71
C ASN A 539 -3.05 -7.32 14.84
N PRO A 540 -3.74 -8.02 13.91
CA PRO A 540 -3.59 -9.47 13.73
C PRO A 540 -2.11 -9.87 13.69
N ALA A 541 -1.75 -11.05 14.19
CA ALA A 541 -0.35 -11.49 14.29
C ALA A 541 0.44 -11.39 12.97
N GLU A 542 -0.24 -11.49 11.83
CA GLU A 542 0.32 -11.39 10.47
C GLU A 542 0.62 -9.95 10.00
N SER A 543 0.18 -8.91 10.73
CA SER A 543 0.45 -7.49 10.42
C SER A 543 1.18 -6.74 11.55
N GLN A 544 1.85 -7.46 12.45
CA GLN A 544 2.62 -6.89 13.57
C GLN A 544 4.04 -6.44 13.17
N GLY A 545 4.20 -5.88 11.96
CA GLY A 545 5.47 -5.35 11.47
C GLY A 545 5.33 -3.97 10.84
N ILE A 546 6.43 -3.24 10.74
CA ILE A 546 6.50 -1.92 10.13
C ILE A 546 6.85 -2.08 8.65
N ASN A 547 5.93 -1.71 7.76
CA ASN A 547 6.18 -1.67 6.33
C ASN A 547 6.55 -0.24 5.92
N ILE A 548 7.73 -0.07 5.34
CA ILE A 548 8.20 1.23 4.86
C ILE A 548 8.14 1.23 3.33
N MET A 549 7.33 2.14 2.80
CA MET A 549 7.08 2.33 1.38
C MET A 549 7.53 3.71 0.88
N HIS A 550 8.24 4.47 1.71
CA HIS A 550 8.74 5.81 1.42
C HIS A 550 10.22 5.93 1.74
N ASN A 551 10.88 6.93 1.15
CA ASN A 551 12.31 7.13 1.33
C ASN A 551 12.66 7.51 2.76
N ILE A 552 13.83 7.04 3.20
CA ILE A 552 14.45 7.36 4.48
C ILE A 552 15.77 8.07 4.18
N SER A 553 16.04 9.19 4.83
CA SER A 553 17.30 9.92 4.67
C SER A 553 17.84 10.44 6.00
N ASN A 554 19.17 10.53 6.09
CA ASN A 554 19.90 11.27 7.11
C ASN A 554 19.65 10.80 8.56
N PHE A 555 19.31 9.53 8.75
CA PHE A 555 19.42 8.82 10.02
C PHE A 555 20.73 8.05 10.04
N LYS A 556 21.70 8.51 10.83
CA LYS A 556 23.01 7.86 10.95
C LYS A 556 22.87 6.48 11.56
N ASP A 557 22.06 6.37 12.60
CA ASP A 557 21.77 5.12 13.30
C ASP A 557 20.31 4.70 13.04
N ILE A 558 20.10 3.46 12.63
CA ILE A 558 18.76 2.85 12.54
C ILE A 558 18.73 1.59 13.40
N ASN A 559 17.86 1.55 14.40
CA ASN A 559 17.72 0.41 15.30
C ASN A 559 16.42 -0.35 15.01
N ILE A 560 16.54 -1.65 14.76
CA ILE A 560 15.45 -2.55 14.41
C ILE A 560 15.14 -3.45 15.61
N ASN A 561 14.00 -3.23 16.25
CA ASN A 561 13.54 -3.92 17.46
C ASN A 561 12.27 -4.75 17.23
N THR A 562 11.70 -4.68 16.02
CA THR A 562 10.53 -5.46 15.59
C THR A 562 10.73 -5.94 14.14
N ASN A 563 9.73 -6.60 13.57
CA ASN A 563 9.72 -6.96 12.16
C ASN A 563 9.52 -5.71 11.30
N VAL A 564 10.52 -5.38 10.47
CA VAL A 564 10.51 -4.24 9.55
C VAL A 564 10.67 -4.76 8.13
N THR A 565 9.85 -4.30 7.19
CA THR A 565 10.02 -4.59 5.76
C THR A 565 10.29 -3.30 5.00
N LEU A 566 11.42 -3.25 4.30
CA LEU A 566 11.72 -2.20 3.33
C LEU A 566 11.36 -2.69 1.92
N PHE A 567 10.47 -1.97 1.25
CA PHE A 567 10.08 -2.26 -0.12
C PHE A 567 11.16 -1.81 -1.10
N GLU A 568 11.20 -2.45 -2.27
CA GLU A 568 12.09 -2.17 -3.38
C GLU A 568 11.65 -0.92 -4.19
N ARG A 569 10.36 -0.58 -4.11
CA ARG A 569 9.73 0.47 -4.94
C ARG A 569 8.79 1.35 -4.13
N THR A 570 8.59 2.57 -4.62
CA THR A 570 7.68 3.58 -4.07
C THR A 570 6.94 4.29 -5.22
N VAL A 571 6.04 5.21 -4.88
CA VAL A 571 5.32 6.07 -5.83
C VAL A 571 5.44 7.51 -5.36
N ASN A 572 5.79 8.42 -6.27
CA ASN A 572 5.86 9.84 -5.95
C ASN A 572 4.47 10.50 -5.90
N THR A 573 4.43 11.79 -5.51
CA THR A 573 3.20 12.57 -5.40
C THR A 573 2.43 12.73 -6.73
N SER A 574 3.06 12.49 -7.87
CA SER A 574 2.41 12.49 -9.19
C SER A 574 1.84 11.12 -9.60
N GLY A 575 2.00 10.09 -8.76
CA GLY A 575 1.58 8.73 -9.08
C GLY A 575 2.59 7.95 -9.93
N LYS A 576 3.79 8.51 -10.18
CA LYS A 576 4.85 7.84 -10.92
C LYS A 576 5.66 6.95 -9.97
N GLY A 577 5.80 5.68 -10.33
CA GLY A 577 6.65 4.75 -9.59
C GLY A 577 8.13 5.18 -9.57
N GLY A 578 8.83 4.84 -8.51
CA GLY A 578 10.26 5.04 -8.31
C GLY A 578 10.87 3.94 -7.44
N GLU A 579 12.18 4.02 -7.23
CA GLU A 579 12.90 3.16 -6.29
C GLU A 579 12.76 3.75 -4.88
N LEU A 580 12.52 2.89 -3.89
CA LEU A 580 12.62 3.30 -2.50
C LEU A 580 14.11 3.37 -2.15
N THR A 581 14.53 4.44 -1.49
CA THR A 581 15.93 4.63 -1.09
C THR A 581 16.06 4.90 0.39
N VAL A 582 17.05 4.28 1.01
CA VAL A 582 17.63 4.67 2.30
C VAL A 582 18.99 5.30 2.01
N THR A 583 19.28 6.46 2.60
CA THR A 583 20.53 7.19 2.37
C THR A 583 21.02 7.91 3.62
N GLY A 584 22.33 8.09 3.75
CA GLY A 584 22.93 8.83 4.87
C GLY A 584 22.97 8.02 6.17
N THR A 585 22.86 6.69 6.08
CA THR A 585 22.93 5.79 7.23
C THR A 585 24.33 5.22 7.38
N GLU A 586 24.91 5.39 8.57
CA GLU A 586 26.24 4.90 8.92
C GLU A 586 26.15 3.55 9.64
N LYS A 587 25.09 3.30 10.41
CA LYS A 587 24.89 2.08 11.16
C LYS A 587 23.43 1.64 11.19
N ILE A 588 23.21 0.35 10.97
CA ILE A 588 21.94 -0.32 11.27
C ILE A 588 22.22 -1.36 12.36
N THR A 589 21.47 -1.34 13.46
CA THR A 589 21.55 -2.36 14.51
C THR A 589 20.26 -3.16 14.53
N ILE A 590 20.34 -4.49 14.41
CA ILE A 590 19.19 -5.37 14.53
C ILE A 590 19.24 -6.05 15.91
N GLU A 591 18.32 -5.66 16.78
CA GLU A 591 18.24 -6.13 18.16
C GLU A 591 17.60 -7.52 18.25
N GLU A 592 17.68 -8.18 19.40
CA GLU A 592 17.26 -9.58 19.62
C GLU A 592 15.84 -9.89 19.10
N ASN A 593 14.90 -8.97 19.25
CA ASN A 593 13.50 -9.11 18.81
C ASN A 593 13.23 -8.54 17.41
N GLY A 594 14.26 -8.00 16.75
CA GLY A 594 14.17 -7.34 15.47
C GLY A 594 14.42 -8.27 14.29
N ALA A 595 13.68 -8.04 13.21
CA ALA A 595 14.00 -8.59 11.91
C ALA A 595 13.88 -7.51 10.83
N LEU A 596 14.96 -7.25 10.10
CA LEU A 596 14.97 -6.36 8.94
C LEU A 596 14.81 -7.19 7.68
N THR A 597 13.66 -7.10 7.01
CA THR A 597 13.42 -7.72 5.71
C THR A 597 13.67 -6.72 4.59
N LEU A 598 14.63 -7.02 3.71
CA LEU A 598 14.85 -6.31 2.46
C LEU A 598 14.14 -7.06 1.34
N ARG A 599 13.15 -6.41 0.70
CA ARG A 599 12.62 -6.93 -0.56
C ARG A 599 13.59 -6.60 -1.68
N ILE A 600 14.01 -7.64 -2.40
CA ILE A 600 14.96 -7.54 -3.50
C ILE A 600 14.18 -7.52 -4.80
N ASP A 601 14.55 -6.63 -5.72
CA ASP A 601 14.07 -6.66 -7.10
C ASP A 601 15.00 -7.55 -7.94
N GLY A 602 14.71 -8.86 -7.95
CA GLY A 602 15.46 -9.85 -8.73
C GLY A 602 15.48 -9.58 -10.24
N THR A 603 14.61 -8.70 -10.74
CA THR A 603 14.52 -8.36 -12.17
C THR A 603 15.32 -7.12 -12.57
N ASN A 604 15.72 -6.31 -11.59
CA ASN A 604 16.39 -5.04 -11.81
C ASN A 604 17.78 -5.01 -11.13
N GLY A 605 18.61 -6.00 -11.48
CA GLY A 605 19.97 -6.09 -10.96
C GLY A 605 20.04 -6.36 -9.46
N ASN A 606 19.02 -7.02 -8.89
CA ASN A 606 18.89 -7.29 -7.46
C ASN A 606 18.88 -6.02 -6.61
N SER A 607 18.31 -4.91 -7.12
CA SER A 607 18.23 -3.65 -6.38
C SER A 607 17.25 -3.74 -5.20
N HIS A 608 17.46 -2.87 -4.21
CA HIS A 608 16.65 -2.80 -2.99
C HIS A 608 16.82 -1.44 -2.31
N ALA A 609 16.07 -1.23 -1.23
CA ALA A 609 16.05 0.02 -0.46
C ALA A 609 17.43 0.57 -0.06
N LEU A 610 18.35 -0.30 0.37
CA LEU A 610 19.71 0.07 0.76
C LEU A 610 20.72 0.20 -0.40
N SER A 611 20.35 -0.12 -1.65
CA SER A 611 21.32 -0.15 -2.76
C SER A 611 21.96 1.23 -3.05
N SER A 612 21.30 2.32 -2.66
CA SER A 612 21.81 3.68 -2.75
C SER A 612 22.65 4.14 -1.55
N ASN A 613 22.64 3.39 -0.44
CA ASN A 613 23.42 3.73 0.74
C ASN A 613 24.82 3.13 0.62
N ILE A 614 25.83 3.98 0.40
CA ILE A 614 27.21 3.54 0.20
C ILE A 614 28.01 3.76 1.48
N GLY A 615 28.51 2.67 2.07
CA GLY A 615 29.30 2.70 3.29
C GLY A 615 28.46 2.38 4.54
N GLY A 616 29.08 2.49 5.72
CA GLY A 616 28.47 2.11 6.98
C GLY A 616 28.46 0.60 7.26
N THR A 617 27.79 0.22 8.35
CA THR A 617 27.75 -1.16 8.89
C THR A 617 26.34 -1.61 9.28
N ILE A 618 26.02 -2.88 9.08
CA ILE A 618 24.84 -3.53 9.67
C ILE A 618 25.34 -4.49 10.74
N GLU A 619 24.95 -4.26 11.99
CA GLU A 619 25.28 -5.10 13.15
C GLU A 619 24.03 -5.84 13.63
N SER A 620 24.23 -7.01 14.23
CA SER A 620 23.16 -7.81 14.83
C SER A 620 23.50 -8.19 16.27
N ASN A 621 22.57 -7.90 17.18
CA ASN A 621 22.53 -8.41 18.54
C ASN A 621 21.55 -9.59 18.61
N VAL A 622 21.79 -10.64 17.81
CA VAL A 622 20.91 -11.83 17.63
C VAL A 622 19.68 -11.58 16.73
N GLY A 623 19.37 -10.33 16.40
CA GLY A 623 18.35 -9.98 15.42
C GLY A 623 18.65 -10.44 13.99
N LYS A 624 17.62 -10.56 13.15
CA LYS A 624 17.76 -11.13 11.80
C LYS A 624 17.75 -10.09 10.68
N LEU A 625 18.73 -10.16 9.78
CA LEU A 625 18.64 -9.59 8.43
C LEU A 625 18.07 -10.66 7.49
N LEU A 626 16.90 -10.38 6.92
CA LEU A 626 16.18 -11.28 6.02
C LEU A 626 16.16 -10.72 4.59
N LEU A 627 16.51 -11.53 3.60
CA LEU A 627 16.35 -11.18 2.18
C LEU A 627 15.10 -11.85 1.60
N ALA A 628 14.13 -11.05 1.16
CA ALA A 628 12.98 -11.52 0.38
C ALA A 628 13.34 -11.48 -1.11
N LEU A 629 13.72 -12.65 -1.64
CA LEU A 629 14.49 -12.78 -2.87
C LEU A 629 13.72 -12.53 -4.16
N ASN A 630 12.37 -12.53 -4.19
CA ASN A 630 11.51 -12.23 -5.36
C ASN A 630 12.13 -12.55 -6.75
N GLY A 631 12.61 -13.78 -6.96
CA GLY A 631 13.20 -14.21 -8.24
C GLY A 631 14.72 -14.04 -8.41
N VAL A 632 15.47 -13.73 -7.35
CA VAL A 632 16.95 -13.73 -7.37
C VAL A 632 17.48 -15.12 -7.66
N SER A 633 18.41 -15.21 -8.61
CA SER A 633 18.97 -16.47 -9.11
C SER A 633 19.96 -17.15 -8.16
N ASP A 634 20.02 -18.48 -8.17
CA ASP A 634 21.01 -19.27 -7.44
C ASP A 634 22.45 -18.86 -7.84
N GLY A 635 23.33 -18.69 -6.85
CA GLY A 635 24.69 -18.20 -7.01
C GLY A 635 24.81 -16.68 -7.23
N SER A 636 23.71 -15.92 -7.24
CA SER A 636 23.78 -14.46 -7.38
C SER A 636 24.46 -13.81 -6.18
N GLU A 637 25.20 -12.74 -6.45
CA GLU A 637 25.64 -11.80 -5.41
C GLU A 637 24.65 -10.62 -5.34
N ILE A 638 24.14 -10.36 -4.14
CA ILE A 638 23.37 -9.15 -3.81
C ILE A 638 24.32 -8.19 -3.11
N ASN A 639 24.45 -6.97 -3.64
CA ASN A 639 25.23 -5.91 -2.99
C ASN A 639 24.35 -5.11 -2.04
N ILE A 640 24.56 -5.30 -0.73
CA ILE A 640 23.79 -4.63 0.33
C ILE A 640 24.12 -3.14 0.43
N GLY A 641 25.28 -2.70 -0.06
CA GLY A 641 25.77 -1.32 0.02
C GLY A 641 26.47 -0.96 1.34
N MET A 642 26.19 -1.72 2.40
CA MET A 642 26.75 -1.57 3.75
C MET A 642 27.56 -2.80 4.16
N LYS A 643 28.60 -2.63 4.98
CA LYS A 643 29.37 -3.77 5.50
C LYS A 643 28.53 -4.56 6.49
N LEU A 644 28.43 -5.87 6.31
CA LEU A 644 27.81 -6.74 7.29
C LEU A 644 28.81 -6.98 8.44
N GLY A 645 28.39 -6.74 9.67
CA GLY A 645 29.17 -6.94 10.89
C GLY A 645 29.37 -8.41 11.24
N ASP A 646 30.17 -8.70 12.25
CA ASP A 646 30.52 -10.08 12.65
C ASP A 646 29.34 -10.79 13.34
N GLY A 647 28.41 -10.03 13.91
CA GLY A 647 27.16 -10.55 14.45
C GLY A 647 26.18 -11.05 13.39
N LEU A 648 26.42 -10.76 12.10
CA LEU A 648 25.65 -11.26 10.96
C LEU A 648 26.35 -12.46 10.33
N TYR A 649 25.77 -13.63 10.52
CA TYR A 649 26.26 -14.89 9.99
C TYR A 649 25.09 -15.74 9.50
N GLY A 650 25.29 -16.39 8.37
CA GLY A 650 24.37 -17.33 7.77
C GLY A 650 24.96 -18.74 7.75
N VAL A 651 24.66 -19.46 6.67
CA VAL A 651 25.06 -20.87 6.49
C VAL A 651 26.57 -21.09 6.35
N GLU A 652 27.35 -20.03 6.15
CA GLU A 652 28.82 -20.08 6.14
C GLU A 652 29.42 -20.34 7.52
N ASN A 653 28.69 -20.06 8.60
CA ASN A 653 29.16 -20.34 9.95
C ASN A 653 28.86 -21.79 10.33
N THR A 654 29.87 -22.65 10.17
CA THR A 654 29.76 -24.10 10.43
C THR A 654 29.68 -24.46 11.92
N ASP A 655 29.96 -23.53 12.83
CA ASP A 655 29.89 -23.76 14.27
C ASP A 655 28.44 -23.73 14.79
N ILE A 656 27.49 -23.30 13.96
CA ILE A 656 26.08 -23.18 14.29
C ILE A 656 25.28 -24.29 13.61
N GLU A 657 24.75 -25.20 14.41
CA GLU A 657 23.99 -26.36 13.93
C GLU A 657 22.53 -26.03 13.63
N TYR A 658 21.92 -25.11 14.39
CA TYR A 658 20.50 -24.79 14.28
C TYR A 658 20.27 -23.51 13.49
N ARG A 659 19.55 -23.65 12.37
CA ARG A 659 19.20 -22.56 11.45
C ARG A 659 18.51 -21.37 12.12
N ASP A 660 17.68 -21.61 13.13
CA ASP A 660 16.96 -20.53 13.81
C ASP A 660 17.89 -19.54 14.53
N LEU A 661 19.13 -19.96 14.82
CA LEU A 661 20.18 -19.14 15.40
C LEU A 661 20.91 -18.25 14.38
N PHE A 662 20.69 -18.44 13.07
CA PHE A 662 21.29 -17.56 12.06
C PHE A 662 20.69 -16.16 12.12
N THR A 663 21.57 -15.17 11.98
CA THR A 663 21.23 -13.74 11.99
C THR A 663 21.23 -13.14 10.58
N LEU A 664 21.85 -13.81 9.60
CA LEU A 664 21.69 -13.51 8.18
C LEU A 664 20.93 -14.65 7.50
N GLU A 665 19.74 -14.34 6.99
CA GLU A 665 18.85 -15.33 6.40
C GLU A 665 18.06 -14.78 5.21
N THR A 666 17.27 -15.65 4.59
CA THR A 666 16.29 -15.30 3.59
C THR A 666 14.92 -15.71 4.10
N THR A 667 13.88 -14.99 3.69
CA THR A 667 12.50 -15.42 3.97
C THR A 667 12.20 -16.75 3.28
N SER A 668 12.95 -17.14 2.24
CA SER A 668 12.76 -18.40 1.54
C SER A 668 13.27 -19.60 2.34
N LEU A 669 12.38 -20.57 2.58
CA LEU A 669 12.71 -21.87 3.16
C LEU A 669 13.59 -22.72 2.22
N LEU A 670 13.63 -22.43 0.92
CA LEU A 670 14.38 -23.21 -0.10
C LEU A 670 15.78 -22.67 -0.39
N HIS A 671 16.04 -21.42 -0.03
CA HIS A 671 17.33 -20.79 -0.23
C HIS A 671 18.06 -20.63 1.09
N SER A 672 19.34 -20.37 0.98
CA SER A 672 20.24 -19.97 2.03
C SER A 672 21.04 -18.80 1.52
N VAL A 673 21.47 -17.96 2.45
CA VAL A 673 22.29 -16.81 2.15
C VAL A 673 23.53 -16.88 2.99
N SER A 674 24.65 -16.45 2.41
CA SER A 674 25.92 -16.39 3.12
C SER A 674 26.65 -15.11 2.84
N LYS A 675 27.35 -14.60 3.84
CA LYS A 675 28.26 -13.47 3.68
C LYS A 675 29.37 -13.83 2.69
N ASN A 676 29.67 -12.92 1.76
CA ASN A 676 30.78 -13.13 0.84
C ASN A 676 32.12 -12.91 1.57
N GLY A 677 33.00 -13.92 1.51
CA GLY A 677 34.29 -13.89 2.23
C GLY A 677 35.31 -12.89 1.68
N ALA A 678 35.16 -12.42 0.43
CA ALA A 678 36.05 -11.43 -0.18
C ALA A 678 35.52 -10.00 -0.02
N ASP A 679 34.21 -9.83 0.10
CA ASP A 679 33.55 -8.53 0.20
C ASP A 679 32.37 -8.59 1.18
N SER A 680 32.57 -8.06 2.38
CA SER A 680 31.56 -8.09 3.44
C SER A 680 30.34 -7.21 3.17
N THR A 681 30.28 -6.49 2.05
CA THR A 681 29.09 -5.76 1.61
C THR A 681 28.14 -6.61 0.75
N LYS A 682 28.56 -7.82 0.39
CA LYS A 682 27.82 -8.71 -0.50
C LYS A 682 27.32 -9.96 0.20
N VAL A 683 26.16 -10.41 -0.25
CA VAL A 683 25.54 -11.67 0.16
C VAL A 683 25.42 -12.58 -1.05
N THR A 684 25.88 -13.81 -0.92
CA THR A 684 25.69 -14.86 -1.94
C THR A 684 24.41 -15.62 -1.62
N VAL A 685 23.56 -15.76 -2.62
CA VAL A 685 22.34 -16.57 -2.54
C VAL A 685 22.66 -17.97 -3.03
N THR A 686 22.27 -18.99 -2.27
CA THR A 686 22.38 -20.39 -2.69
C THR A 686 21.09 -21.17 -2.45
N SER A 687 20.72 -22.05 -3.36
CA SER A 687 19.67 -23.03 -3.12
C SER A 687 20.17 -24.10 -2.13
N LYS A 688 19.35 -24.49 -1.14
CA LYS A 688 19.74 -25.48 -0.13
C LYS A 688 20.15 -26.81 -0.77
N SER A 689 21.18 -27.47 -0.23
CA SER A 689 21.70 -28.73 -0.80
C SER A 689 20.74 -29.90 -0.63
N THR A 690 19.78 -29.81 0.29
CA THR A 690 18.71 -30.79 0.49
C THR A 690 17.39 -30.08 0.71
N LEU A 691 16.32 -30.75 0.33
CA LEU A 691 14.96 -30.30 0.59
C LEU A 691 14.77 -30.04 2.10
N PRO A 692 14.05 -28.98 2.51
CA PRO A 692 13.76 -28.70 3.92
C PRO A 692 12.64 -29.60 4.46
N LEU A 693 12.88 -30.24 5.61
CA LEU A 693 11.88 -31.11 6.25
C LEU A 693 10.68 -30.25 6.71
N SER A 694 9.46 -30.76 6.55
CA SER A 694 8.24 -30.11 7.04
C SER A 694 7.62 -30.97 8.15
N SER A 695 7.23 -30.35 9.27
CA SER A 695 6.45 -31.01 10.33
C SER A 695 5.04 -31.39 9.88
N ASP A 696 4.53 -30.68 8.87
CA ASP A 696 3.19 -30.82 8.32
C ASP A 696 3.18 -31.67 7.04
N ALA A 697 4.28 -32.38 6.78
CA ALA A 697 4.36 -33.33 5.67
C ALA A 697 3.37 -34.50 5.91
N PRO A 698 2.58 -34.91 4.89
CA PRO A 698 1.74 -36.10 5.00
C PRO A 698 2.54 -37.36 5.41
N GLU A 699 1.93 -38.27 6.17
CA GLU A 699 2.60 -39.50 6.68
C GLU A 699 3.17 -40.42 5.58
N ASP A 700 2.72 -40.28 4.32
CA ASP A 700 3.09 -41.13 3.17
C ASP A 700 4.15 -40.50 2.21
N VAL A 701 4.87 -39.45 2.61
CA VAL A 701 5.83 -38.75 1.72
C VAL A 701 7.17 -39.49 1.59
N ASN A 702 7.54 -39.93 0.37
CA ASN A 702 8.87 -40.50 0.10
C ASN A 702 9.94 -39.39 -0.07
N TYR A 703 10.38 -38.83 1.06
CA TYR A 703 11.24 -37.65 1.11
C TYR A 703 12.57 -37.80 0.36
N GLU A 704 13.17 -38.99 0.39
CA GLU A 704 14.42 -39.28 -0.34
C GLU A 704 14.24 -39.08 -1.86
N LYS A 705 13.08 -39.45 -2.38
CA LYS A 705 12.78 -39.33 -3.81
C LYS A 705 12.37 -37.91 -4.18
N LEU A 706 11.64 -37.21 -3.30
CA LEU A 706 11.33 -35.78 -3.49
C LEU A 706 12.61 -34.96 -3.52
N ASN A 707 13.56 -35.28 -2.65
CA ASN A 707 14.85 -34.59 -2.60
C ASN A 707 15.65 -34.75 -3.90
N LYS A 708 15.57 -35.90 -4.59
CA LYS A 708 16.24 -36.10 -5.89
C LYS A 708 15.67 -35.16 -6.96
N ILE A 709 14.36 -34.98 -6.98
CA ILE A 709 13.70 -34.03 -7.90
C ILE A 709 14.09 -32.59 -7.57
N TYR A 710 14.07 -32.24 -6.28
CA TYR A 710 14.56 -30.95 -5.81
C TYR A 710 16.00 -30.68 -6.27
N GLN A 711 16.91 -31.66 -6.21
CA GLN A 711 18.28 -31.50 -6.74
C GLN A 711 18.30 -31.17 -8.23
N SER A 712 17.48 -31.82 -9.05
CA SER A 712 17.40 -31.54 -10.49
C SER A 712 16.96 -30.09 -10.75
N MET A 713 16.05 -29.55 -9.93
CA MET A 713 15.59 -28.17 -10.06
C MET A 713 16.65 -27.13 -9.72
N ARG A 714 17.53 -27.44 -8.76
CA ARG A 714 18.67 -26.57 -8.44
C ARG A 714 19.62 -26.41 -9.62
N VAL A 715 19.87 -27.49 -10.37
CA VAL A 715 20.79 -27.49 -11.53
C VAL A 715 20.34 -26.52 -12.63
N VAL A 716 19.03 -26.38 -12.82
CA VAL A 716 18.45 -25.46 -13.82
C VAL A 716 18.06 -24.11 -13.23
N ASP A 717 18.46 -23.83 -11.98
CA ASP A 717 18.11 -22.62 -11.24
C ASP A 717 16.59 -22.38 -11.18
N GLY A 718 15.81 -23.47 -11.11
CA GLY A 718 14.35 -23.42 -11.03
C GLY A 718 13.84 -23.16 -9.61
N VAL A 719 14.69 -23.20 -8.59
CA VAL A 719 14.27 -22.99 -7.19
C VAL A 719 13.98 -21.52 -6.90
N LYS A 720 14.67 -20.58 -7.55
CA LYS A 720 14.45 -19.11 -7.40
C LYS A 720 13.02 -18.69 -7.71
N GLU A 721 12.41 -19.46 -8.59
CA GLU A 721 11.06 -19.33 -9.08
C GLU A 721 10.05 -19.82 -8.04
N PHE A 722 10.39 -19.91 -6.75
CA PHE A 722 9.47 -20.24 -5.67
C PHE A 722 9.66 -19.36 -4.45
N ASN A 723 8.59 -18.67 -4.06
CA ASN A 723 8.55 -17.95 -2.79
C ASN A 723 7.91 -18.81 -1.70
N VAL A 724 8.69 -19.77 -1.19
CA VAL A 724 8.28 -20.62 -0.06
C VAL A 724 8.77 -19.98 1.23
N ASP A 725 7.95 -19.16 1.88
CA ASP A 725 8.36 -18.40 3.08
C ASP A 725 7.72 -18.88 4.40
N LYS A 726 6.80 -19.84 4.33
CA LYS A 726 6.13 -20.44 5.50
C LYS A 726 5.81 -21.90 5.29
N GLY A 727 5.52 -22.62 6.39
CA GLY A 727 5.21 -24.05 6.39
C GLY A 727 4.07 -24.42 5.43
N GLU A 728 3.02 -23.60 5.37
CA GLU A 728 1.91 -23.78 4.41
C GLU A 728 2.41 -23.78 2.96
N LYS A 729 3.26 -22.81 2.58
CA LYS A 729 3.86 -22.75 1.24
C LYS A 729 4.84 -23.89 1.01
N LEU A 730 5.53 -24.36 2.05
CA LEU A 730 6.43 -25.52 1.95
C LEU A 730 5.64 -26.80 1.74
N SER A 731 4.49 -26.95 2.39
CA SER A 731 3.59 -28.08 2.18
C SER A 731 3.06 -28.10 0.75
N ILE A 732 2.69 -26.93 0.20
CA ILE A 732 2.34 -26.77 -1.22
C ILE A 732 3.51 -27.19 -2.14
N PHE A 733 4.74 -26.79 -1.81
CA PHE A 733 5.94 -27.16 -2.56
C PHE A 733 6.30 -28.66 -2.47
N LEU A 734 6.12 -29.27 -1.29
CA LEU A 734 6.31 -30.71 -1.11
C LEU A 734 5.25 -31.51 -1.87
N GLY A 735 4.01 -31.00 -1.90
CA GLY A 735 2.97 -31.48 -2.79
C GLY A 735 3.45 -31.50 -4.23
N TYR A 736 3.91 -30.35 -4.75
CA TYR A 736 4.54 -30.21 -6.06
C TYR A 736 5.57 -31.32 -6.32
N LEU A 737 6.57 -31.51 -5.46
CA LEU A 737 7.61 -32.54 -5.67
C LEU A 737 7.05 -33.97 -5.66
N ASN A 738 6.06 -34.25 -4.80
CA ASN A 738 5.45 -35.57 -4.67
C ASN A 738 4.70 -36.00 -5.92
N ASP A 739 4.19 -35.05 -6.70
CA ASP A 739 3.48 -35.35 -7.94
C ASP A 739 4.42 -35.77 -9.05
N ILE A 740 5.53 -35.03 -9.19
CA ILE A 740 6.65 -35.43 -10.07
C ILE A 740 7.10 -36.84 -9.69
N TYR A 741 7.24 -37.13 -8.39
CA TYR A 741 7.67 -38.45 -7.94
C TYR A 741 6.65 -39.55 -8.22
N ALA A 742 5.36 -39.29 -8.01
CA ALA A 742 4.29 -40.26 -8.21
C ALA A 742 4.05 -40.59 -9.70
N GLY A 743 4.76 -39.92 -10.62
CA GLY A 743 4.46 -39.99 -12.06
C GLY A 743 3.03 -39.55 -12.34
N ASN A 744 2.50 -38.67 -11.47
CA ASN A 744 1.28 -37.91 -11.66
C ASN A 744 1.76 -36.53 -12.11
N PRO A 745 1.95 -36.33 -13.42
CA PRO A 745 2.63 -35.16 -13.97
C PRO A 745 2.08 -33.85 -13.42
#